data_AF-A0A5C6BH44-F1
#
_entry.id   AF-A0A5C6BH44-F1
#
_cell.length_a   1.000
_cell.length_b   1.000
_cell.length_c   1.000
_cell.angle_alpha   90.00
_cell.angle_beta   90.00
_cell.angle_gamma   90.00
#
_symmetry.space_group_name_H-M   'P 1'
#
loop_
_entity.id
_entity.type
_entity.pdbx_description
1 polymer ?
#
loop_
_entity_poly.entity_id
_entity_poly.type
_entity_poly.pdbx_seq_one_letter_code
_entity_poly.pdbx_strand_id
1 'polypeptide(L)'
;MNFLMLPRFSMFVLLAVFPVRGWGQDFSFRKPLEKEVLGESFPKAGLVFRGENRRETGPDYEDWEQDVAGNVGIIRKFVREELNHPDRMDEARLSSYLNRYAAAHPLELFLLHFNSRAKLFDFHADKFWVGHYLQQQGVQCQEAIDRDQTVIAVPGTNRFKVQKPFPGQPARIEDSVLLLVERDQEGVFHWENHEFVFLVNVNADDKTLTVRRGAHHTGPASFKAGQCYVTQIKQYRDRLVFNLSLDCPRSPNGQQAADVLLALFDSWFCQGGPLEPMDGIAFDVQYWDISSNFDTNVDGIADGGIIRGQPRWAQGVYRFSKSIREHFGDDFIITSDGHRKANSQAIGIHNGIESEGLVQHNDGWRGISRTVNTHQYWNTFNTSAINFNYIVTKLVDRQDAKAATRLHRFAHAMAACLGVGCTDAIEDVIKGTEQEHFWLGKAVGPMVNLAETSNQVVYRMPDVLGDDDLGRWSSADDVLISRSSDGGLRIGRRKGSSAELDSERADRASKADGYAALPSLSFEMTLDLPPGDLFVTLDVRSESAREGFSGTEVPRLMTFDLAGHYDDPQVGPRGLDIWTLAGQRDYFASEFYVRNAGGDEGRDNVRMRFEIDGPGDLYLKNLVVRNASVFYAREFEHGVVVVNPSLQPGAINLIEHFGQHDYAAIRSSDPRDSVNNGLAIANPAALKVEPVSGLFISKQ
;
A
#
# COMPACT_ATOMS: atom_id res chain seq x y z
N MET A 1 -56.14 9.71 -43.41
CA MET A 1 -55.39 8.88 -42.44
C MET A 1 -53.93 8.95 -42.84
N ASN A 2 -53.10 9.69 -42.10
CA ASN A 2 -51.66 9.79 -42.28
C ASN A 2 -51.06 9.95 -40.87
N PHE A 3 -50.11 9.12 -40.48
CA PHE A 3 -49.27 9.35 -39.31
C PHE A 3 -47.82 9.02 -39.69
N LEU A 4 -46.99 10.06 -39.81
CA LEU A 4 -45.55 9.90 -39.98
C LEU A 4 -44.91 9.61 -38.63
N MET A 5 -43.85 8.80 -38.67
CA MET A 5 -42.98 8.55 -37.51
C MET A 5 -42.17 9.80 -37.13
N LEU A 6 -42.00 10.03 -35.83
CA LEU A 6 -41.01 10.93 -35.27
C LEU A 6 -39.75 10.12 -34.87
N PRO A 7 -38.53 10.56 -35.22
CA PRO A 7 -37.31 9.95 -34.72
C PRO A 7 -37.03 10.40 -33.27
N ARG A 8 -36.47 9.49 -32.46
CA ARG A 8 -35.99 9.79 -31.10
C ARG A 8 -34.72 10.65 -31.18
N PHE A 9 -34.70 11.79 -30.50
CA PHE A 9 -33.46 12.52 -30.24
C PHE A 9 -32.66 11.82 -29.15
N SER A 10 -31.51 11.25 -29.50
CA SER A 10 -30.49 10.84 -28.53
C SER A 10 -29.75 12.07 -28.03
N MET A 11 -29.89 12.36 -26.74
CA MET A 11 -29.22 13.49 -26.10
C MET A 11 -27.75 13.13 -25.84
N PHE A 12 -26.86 13.48 -26.77
CA PHE A 12 -25.42 13.38 -26.54
C PHE A 12 -25.01 14.38 -25.45
N VAL A 13 -24.66 13.87 -24.28
CA VAL A 13 -23.95 14.65 -23.26
C VAL A 13 -22.53 14.88 -23.78
N LEU A 14 -22.28 16.11 -24.25
CA LEU A 14 -20.93 16.52 -24.63
C LEU A 14 -20.10 16.67 -23.34
N LEU A 15 -19.27 15.67 -23.05
CA LEU A 15 -18.22 15.81 -22.05
C LEU A 15 -17.26 16.91 -22.50
N ALA A 16 -17.33 18.07 -21.84
CA ALA A 16 -16.43 19.18 -22.09
C ALA A 16 -15.03 18.82 -21.61
N VAL A 17 -14.23 18.22 -22.49
CA VAL A 17 -12.79 18.13 -22.33
C VAL A 17 -12.24 19.55 -22.40
N PHE A 18 -11.96 20.15 -21.25
CA PHE A 18 -11.20 21.39 -21.20
C PHE A 18 -9.80 21.10 -21.75
N PRO A 19 -9.33 21.83 -22.78
CA PRO A 19 -7.97 21.66 -23.26
C PRO A 19 -7.01 22.24 -22.21
N VAL A 20 -6.30 21.36 -21.50
CA VAL A 20 -5.14 21.75 -20.70
C VAL A 20 -4.15 22.43 -21.65
N ARG A 21 -3.82 23.70 -21.38
CA ARG A 21 -2.84 24.45 -22.17
C ARG A 21 -1.43 24.02 -21.79
N GLY A 22 -0.96 22.98 -22.46
CA GLY A 22 0.42 22.47 -22.49
C GLY A 22 0.42 21.28 -23.44
N TRP A 23 0.59 21.47 -24.75
CA TRP A 23 1.91 21.36 -25.40
C TRP A 23 2.71 20.21 -24.79
N GLY A 24 2.66 19.05 -25.47
CA GLY A 24 3.32 17.83 -25.03
C GLY A 24 4.82 18.06 -24.86
N GLN A 25 5.24 18.17 -23.60
CA GLN A 25 6.64 18.15 -23.22
C GLN A 25 7.15 16.72 -23.37
N ASP A 26 8.30 16.57 -24.01
CA ASP A 26 8.98 15.28 -24.07
C ASP A 26 9.67 15.03 -22.73
N PHE A 27 9.27 13.98 -22.04
CA PHE A 27 9.83 13.56 -20.75
C PHE A 27 10.87 12.44 -20.87
N SER A 28 11.20 11.99 -22.09
CA SER A 28 12.17 10.91 -22.36
C SER A 28 13.62 11.23 -21.93
N PHE A 29 13.90 12.48 -21.56
CA PHE A 29 15.21 12.90 -21.03
C PHE A 29 15.61 12.17 -19.73
N ARG A 30 14.65 11.58 -18.99
CA ARG A 30 14.89 10.86 -17.72
C ARG A 30 15.69 9.57 -17.89
N LYS A 31 15.48 8.86 -18.99
CA LYS A 31 16.13 7.58 -19.31
C LYS A 31 16.25 6.59 -18.12
N PRO A 32 15.15 6.26 -17.43
CA PRO A 32 15.19 5.38 -16.25
C PRO A 32 15.81 3.99 -16.52
N LEU A 33 15.79 3.50 -17.76
CA LEU A 33 16.41 2.23 -18.15
C LEU A 33 17.96 2.26 -18.14
N GLU A 34 18.60 3.43 -18.01
CA GLU A 34 20.06 3.54 -17.78
C GLU A 34 20.44 3.33 -16.29
N LYS A 35 19.46 3.22 -15.37
CA LYS A 35 19.73 3.07 -13.92
C LYS A 35 20.06 1.63 -13.54
N GLU A 36 21.19 1.42 -12.85
CA GLU A 36 21.70 0.07 -12.55
C GLU A 36 20.74 -0.80 -11.73
N VAL A 37 20.03 -0.21 -10.75
CA VAL A 37 19.05 -0.92 -9.92
C VAL A 37 17.83 -1.44 -10.71
N LEU A 38 17.58 -0.90 -11.91
CA LEU A 38 16.53 -1.39 -12.80
C LEU A 38 17.01 -2.53 -13.72
N GLY A 39 18.31 -2.80 -13.78
CA GLY A 39 18.90 -3.93 -14.52
C GLY A 39 18.58 -5.31 -13.95
N GLU A 40 19.17 -6.37 -14.49
CA GLU A 40 18.86 -7.77 -14.14
C GLU A 40 19.71 -8.35 -13.00
N SER A 41 20.74 -7.63 -12.54
CA SER A 41 21.72 -8.12 -11.57
C SER A 41 21.33 -7.85 -10.12
N PHE A 42 21.85 -8.68 -9.19
CA PHE A 42 21.49 -8.69 -7.78
C PHE A 42 22.72 -8.76 -6.86
N PRO A 43 22.64 -8.32 -5.59
CA PRO A 43 21.46 -7.78 -4.91
C PRO A 43 21.17 -6.31 -5.25
N LYS A 44 19.90 -5.98 -5.46
CA LYS A 44 19.41 -4.61 -5.68
C LYS A 44 19.20 -3.90 -4.35
N ALA A 45 20.27 -3.45 -3.70
CA ALA A 45 20.19 -2.91 -2.34
C ALA A 45 21.13 -1.72 -2.09
N GLY A 46 20.88 -1.00 -0.99
CA GLY A 46 21.51 0.29 -0.71
C GLY A 46 20.74 1.49 -1.26
N LEU A 47 19.42 1.32 -1.49
CA LEU A 47 18.51 2.44 -1.71
C LEU A 47 18.36 3.23 -0.42
N VAL A 48 18.74 4.51 -0.46
CA VAL A 48 18.65 5.40 0.71
C VAL A 48 17.23 5.93 0.84
N PHE A 49 16.49 5.27 1.72
CA PHE A 49 15.08 5.54 1.97
C PHE A 49 14.87 6.43 3.20
N ARG A 50 14.01 7.44 3.06
CA ARG A 50 13.41 8.21 4.18
C ARG A 50 14.39 8.67 5.26
N GLY A 51 15.26 9.60 4.89
CA GLY A 51 15.64 10.65 5.83
C GLY A 51 14.49 11.66 5.94
N GLU A 52 14.01 11.93 7.15
CA GLU A 52 13.78 13.32 7.52
C GLU A 52 15.12 14.03 7.32
N ASN A 53 15.18 15.25 6.76
CA ASN A 53 16.43 16.02 6.68
C ASN A 53 16.95 16.20 8.11
N ARG A 54 17.87 15.31 8.53
CA ARG A 54 18.26 15.07 9.93
C ARG A 54 18.69 16.39 10.54
N ARG A 55 18.53 16.57 11.86
CA ARG A 55 18.91 17.82 12.53
C ARG A 55 20.33 18.29 12.20
N GLU A 56 21.20 17.38 11.80
CA GLU A 56 22.60 17.57 11.44
C GLU A 56 22.89 17.80 9.94
N THR A 57 21.94 17.66 8.99
CA THR A 57 22.17 17.98 7.56
C THR A 57 22.74 19.40 7.44
N GLY A 58 23.95 19.53 6.93
CA GLY A 58 24.67 20.79 6.88
C GLY A 58 24.02 21.84 5.98
N PRO A 59 24.51 23.09 6.05
CA PRO A 59 23.99 24.19 5.25
C PRO A 59 24.48 24.18 3.80
N ASP A 60 25.54 23.42 3.48
CA ASP A 60 26.15 23.31 2.15
C ASP A 60 25.80 21.98 1.45
N TYR A 61 26.32 21.80 0.24
CA TYR A 61 26.00 20.65 -0.61
C TYR A 61 26.75 19.39 -0.13
N GLU A 62 27.99 19.55 0.31
CA GLU A 62 28.89 18.45 0.66
C GLU A 62 28.37 17.67 1.88
N ASP A 63 27.94 18.37 2.93
CA ASP A 63 27.29 17.74 4.09
C ASP A 63 25.94 17.10 3.68
N TRP A 64 25.17 17.74 2.78
CA TRP A 64 23.89 17.20 2.29
C TRP A 64 24.07 15.94 1.43
N GLU A 65 25.07 15.94 0.54
CA GLU A 65 25.43 14.80 -0.31
C GLU A 65 25.83 13.61 0.55
N GLN A 66 26.71 13.80 1.54
CA GLN A 66 27.10 12.74 2.47
C GLN A 66 25.89 12.17 3.24
N ASP A 67 24.91 13.01 3.59
CA ASP A 67 23.70 12.60 4.31
C ASP A 67 22.64 11.93 3.41
N VAL A 68 22.74 12.03 2.08
CA VAL A 68 21.77 11.44 1.12
C VAL A 68 22.36 10.33 0.24
N ALA A 69 23.68 10.30 0.06
CA ALA A 69 24.39 9.43 -0.89
C ALA A 69 23.95 7.98 -0.77
N GLY A 70 23.40 7.46 -1.86
CA GLY A 70 23.03 6.07 -2.01
C GLY A 70 24.21 5.20 -2.46
N ASN A 71 23.95 3.90 -2.52
CA ASN A 71 24.81 2.98 -3.26
C ASN A 71 24.24 2.68 -4.65
N VAL A 72 22.91 2.79 -4.81
CA VAL A 72 22.16 2.45 -6.03
C VAL A 72 20.97 3.39 -6.30
N GLY A 73 20.76 4.41 -5.46
CA GLY A 73 19.65 5.34 -5.56
C GLY A 73 19.09 5.89 -4.23
N ILE A 74 18.21 6.89 -4.35
CA ILE A 74 17.60 7.63 -3.26
C ILE A 74 16.07 7.68 -3.42
N ILE A 75 15.35 7.45 -2.31
CA ILE A 75 13.90 7.60 -2.20
C ILE A 75 13.58 8.50 -0.99
N ARG A 76 13.38 9.80 -1.22
CA ARG A 76 13.30 10.82 -0.15
C ARG A 76 12.27 11.93 -0.40
N LYS A 77 11.85 12.58 0.69
CA LYS A 77 10.93 13.72 0.67
C LYS A 77 11.73 15.00 0.39
N PHE A 78 11.52 15.63 -0.76
CA PHE A 78 12.16 16.89 -1.15
C PHE A 78 11.21 18.10 -1.21
N VAL A 79 9.94 17.90 -0.87
CA VAL A 79 8.94 18.98 -0.79
C VAL A 79 8.37 19.08 0.63
N ARG A 80 7.83 20.23 1.01
CA ARG A 80 7.22 20.47 2.33
C ARG A 80 5.78 19.95 2.43
N GLU A 81 5.43 18.86 1.73
CA GLU A 81 4.07 18.32 1.83
C GLU A 81 3.79 17.81 3.24
N GLU A 82 4.79 17.15 3.84
CA GLU A 82 4.69 16.52 5.14
C GLU A 82 5.63 17.14 6.19
N LEU A 83 6.82 17.57 5.78
CA LEU A 83 7.90 17.96 6.69
C LEU A 83 7.98 19.47 6.90
N ASN A 84 7.80 19.91 8.15
CA ASN A 84 7.81 21.34 8.48
C ASN A 84 9.23 21.87 8.73
N HIS A 85 10.03 21.96 7.66
CA HIS A 85 11.40 22.47 7.70
C HIS A 85 11.65 23.50 6.59
N PRO A 86 11.09 24.73 6.70
CA PRO A 86 11.20 25.78 5.68
C PRO A 86 12.65 26.03 5.22
N ASP A 87 13.56 26.31 6.15
CA ASP A 87 14.97 26.65 5.85
C ASP A 87 15.79 25.49 5.25
N ARG A 88 15.24 24.27 5.26
CA ARG A 88 15.90 23.05 4.78
C ARG A 88 15.34 22.52 3.47
N MET A 89 14.09 22.90 3.18
CA MET A 89 13.31 22.45 2.05
C MET A 89 12.87 23.66 1.22
N ASP A 90 13.76 24.64 1.13
CA ASP A 90 13.72 25.70 0.13
C ASP A 90 13.90 25.07 -1.25
N GLU A 91 12.92 25.26 -2.12
CA GLU A 91 12.84 24.59 -3.43
C GLU A 91 13.99 25.00 -4.35
N ALA A 92 14.45 26.26 -4.28
CA ALA A 92 15.55 26.76 -5.10
C ALA A 92 16.90 26.13 -4.70
N ARG A 93 17.20 26.08 -3.40
CA ARG A 93 18.41 25.43 -2.89
C ARG A 93 18.37 23.92 -3.15
N LEU A 94 17.24 23.25 -2.85
CA LEU A 94 17.11 21.82 -3.11
C LEU A 94 17.28 21.51 -4.60
N SER A 95 16.63 22.26 -5.51
CA SER A 95 16.80 22.08 -6.96
C SER A 95 18.28 22.16 -7.37
N SER A 96 19.04 23.13 -6.85
CA SER A 96 20.48 23.22 -7.13
C SER A 96 21.26 22.00 -6.64
N TYR A 97 20.87 21.40 -5.51
CA TYR A 97 21.53 20.21 -4.96
C TYR A 97 21.12 18.95 -5.73
N LEU A 98 19.85 18.80 -6.07
CA LEU A 98 19.33 17.68 -6.86
C LEU A 98 20.00 17.61 -8.24
N ASN A 99 20.15 18.76 -8.91
CA ASN A 99 20.83 18.85 -10.19
C ASN A 99 22.33 18.50 -10.09
N ARG A 100 23.02 18.93 -9.03
CA ARG A 100 24.44 18.57 -8.81
C ARG A 100 24.59 17.07 -8.50
N TYR A 101 23.69 16.50 -7.70
CA TYR A 101 23.68 15.07 -7.39
C TYR A 101 23.47 14.21 -8.63
N ALA A 102 22.41 14.47 -9.40
CA ALA A 102 22.09 13.67 -10.59
C ALA A 102 23.17 13.78 -11.69
N ALA A 103 23.89 14.90 -11.75
CA ALA A 103 25.04 15.05 -12.65
C ALA A 103 26.28 14.26 -12.18
N ALA A 104 26.46 14.07 -10.86
CA ALA A 104 27.54 13.28 -10.29
C ALA A 104 27.24 11.76 -10.30
N HIS A 105 25.97 11.39 -10.09
CA HIS A 105 25.50 10.01 -9.91
C HIS A 105 24.42 9.63 -10.95
N PRO A 106 24.69 9.73 -12.27
CA PRO A 106 23.65 9.61 -13.31
C PRO A 106 22.98 8.23 -13.38
N LEU A 107 23.69 7.18 -12.92
CA LEU A 107 23.23 5.78 -12.92
C LEU A 107 22.38 5.41 -11.68
N GLU A 108 22.32 6.29 -10.68
CA GLU A 108 21.49 6.08 -9.48
C GLU A 108 20.02 6.44 -9.74
N LEU A 109 19.12 5.58 -9.24
CA LEU A 109 17.68 5.83 -9.29
C LEU A 109 17.27 6.92 -8.30
N PHE A 110 16.45 7.88 -8.73
CA PHE A 110 16.07 9.01 -7.89
C PHE A 110 14.56 9.29 -7.87
N LEU A 111 13.90 8.97 -6.75
CA LEU A 111 12.44 9.09 -6.61
C LEU A 111 12.02 10.07 -5.52
N LEU A 112 11.01 10.90 -5.83
CA LEU A 112 10.32 11.73 -4.85
C LEU A 112 9.42 10.84 -4.00
N HIS A 113 9.78 10.66 -2.73
CA HIS A 113 8.86 10.07 -1.76
C HIS A 113 7.79 11.11 -1.39
N PHE A 114 6.53 10.91 -1.78
CA PHE A 114 5.45 11.88 -1.62
C PHE A 114 4.27 11.29 -0.82
N ASN A 115 3.78 12.03 0.17
CA ASN A 115 2.71 11.56 1.06
C ASN A 115 1.43 11.14 0.30
N SER A 116 0.95 11.95 -0.63
CA SER A 116 -0.31 11.78 -1.39
C SER A 116 -1.61 11.71 -0.57
N ARG A 117 -1.60 11.42 0.74
CA ARG A 117 -2.79 11.52 1.61
C ARG A 117 -3.04 12.95 2.06
N ALA A 118 -2.01 13.64 2.55
CA ALA A 118 -2.16 14.89 3.29
C ALA A 118 -1.05 15.91 3.04
N LYS A 119 -1.37 17.19 3.30
CA LYS A 119 -0.44 18.33 3.27
C LYS A 119 -0.40 19.10 4.58
N LEU A 120 0.74 19.71 4.91
CA LEU A 120 0.81 20.84 5.84
C LEU A 120 -0.18 21.95 5.39
N PHE A 121 -0.62 22.80 6.32
CA PHE A 121 -1.62 23.81 5.96
C PHE A 121 -1.06 24.81 4.94
N ASP A 122 0.13 25.37 5.20
CA ASP A 122 0.80 26.41 4.42
C ASP A 122 1.32 25.93 3.05
N PHE A 123 1.55 24.62 2.88
CA PHE A 123 2.10 24.04 1.65
C PHE A 123 1.19 24.29 0.42
N HIS A 124 1.54 25.26 -0.42
CA HIS A 124 0.71 25.74 -1.54
C HIS A 124 -0.76 26.04 -1.15
N ALA A 125 -0.96 26.66 0.02
CA ALA A 125 -2.28 27.06 0.51
C ALA A 125 -3.08 27.94 -0.48
N ASP A 126 -2.38 28.66 -1.36
CA ASP A 126 -2.92 29.49 -2.45
C ASP A 126 -3.56 28.69 -3.60
N LYS A 127 -3.15 27.41 -3.78
CA LYS A 127 -3.60 26.56 -4.91
C LYS A 127 -4.77 25.65 -4.56
N PHE A 128 -4.92 25.26 -3.29
CA PHE A 128 -5.98 24.34 -2.84
C PHE A 128 -7.18 25.09 -2.29
N TRP A 129 -8.36 24.79 -2.85
CA TRP A 129 -9.62 25.39 -2.44
C TRP A 129 -10.27 24.63 -1.28
N VAL A 130 -11.17 25.26 -0.53
CA VAL A 130 -11.78 24.70 0.70
C VAL A 130 -12.49 23.35 0.45
N GLY A 131 -13.17 23.17 -0.69
CA GLY A 131 -13.80 21.90 -1.07
C GLY A 131 -12.85 20.78 -1.51
N HIS A 132 -11.55 21.07 -1.66
CA HIS A 132 -10.52 20.08 -2.02
C HIS A 132 -10.03 19.24 -0.84
N TYR A 133 -10.48 19.53 0.38
CA TYR A 133 -10.13 18.78 1.59
C TYR A 133 -11.21 17.77 1.97
N LEU A 134 -10.79 16.59 2.43
CA LEU A 134 -11.70 15.53 2.85
C LEU A 134 -12.40 15.90 4.15
N GLN A 135 -13.71 15.69 4.22
CA GLN A 135 -14.55 16.13 5.33
C GLN A 135 -15.18 14.92 6.05
N GLN A 136 -15.58 15.13 7.30
CA GLN A 136 -16.46 14.19 8.00
C GLN A 136 -17.91 14.64 7.81
N GLN A 137 -18.88 13.76 8.11
CA GLN A 137 -20.26 14.21 8.26
C GLN A 137 -20.39 15.20 9.43
N GLY A 138 -20.76 16.44 9.12
CA GLY A 138 -21.04 17.52 10.06
C GLY A 138 -22.53 17.67 10.44
N VAL A 139 -22.93 18.86 10.88
CA VAL A 139 -24.28 19.20 11.35
C VAL A 139 -24.72 20.61 10.92
N GLN A 140 -26.02 20.82 10.72
CA GLN A 140 -26.60 22.15 10.46
C GLN A 140 -26.96 22.85 11.78
N CYS A 141 -26.33 23.99 12.08
CA CYS A 141 -26.68 24.82 13.24
C CYS A 141 -28.08 25.44 13.07
N GLN A 142 -28.88 25.36 14.13
CA GLN A 142 -30.23 25.93 14.16
C GLN A 142 -30.22 27.41 14.59
N GLU A 143 -29.25 27.80 15.40
CA GLU A 143 -29.06 29.18 15.87
C GLU A 143 -28.14 29.96 14.94
N ALA A 144 -28.22 31.29 15.00
CA ALA A 144 -27.26 32.16 14.33
C ALA A 144 -25.90 32.08 15.03
N ILE A 145 -24.83 32.35 14.29
CA ILE A 145 -23.47 32.44 14.81
C ILE A 145 -22.94 33.84 14.57
N ASP A 146 -22.62 34.56 15.65
CA ASP A 146 -21.99 35.88 15.58
C ASP A 146 -20.47 35.76 15.41
N ARG A 147 -19.81 36.80 14.84
CA ARG A 147 -18.36 36.81 14.58
C ARG A 147 -17.53 36.52 15.83
N ASP A 148 -17.97 37.04 16.96
CA ASP A 148 -17.21 36.99 18.22
C ASP A 148 -17.56 35.75 19.07
N GLN A 149 -18.54 34.95 18.63
CA GLN A 149 -19.05 33.80 19.36
C GLN A 149 -18.05 32.63 19.36
N THR A 150 -17.53 32.27 20.53
CA THR A 150 -16.58 31.16 20.71
C THR A 150 -17.24 29.86 21.19
N VAL A 151 -18.52 29.90 21.58
CA VAL A 151 -19.31 28.73 21.99
C VAL A 151 -20.48 28.58 21.03
N ILE A 152 -20.43 27.56 20.18
CA ILE A 152 -21.40 27.31 19.12
C ILE A 152 -22.34 26.18 19.56
N ALA A 153 -23.65 26.45 19.56
CA ALA A 153 -24.67 25.44 19.78
C ALA A 153 -24.84 24.55 18.54
N VAL A 154 -24.89 23.24 18.73
CA VAL A 154 -25.05 22.25 17.65
C VAL A 154 -26.16 21.24 17.98
N PRO A 155 -26.86 20.64 16.97
CA PRO A 155 -27.89 19.64 17.24
C PRO A 155 -27.38 18.38 17.98
N GLY A 156 -26.10 18.05 17.78
CA GLY A 156 -25.39 16.96 18.42
C GLY A 156 -23.88 17.05 18.17
N THR A 157 -23.11 16.46 19.08
CA THR A 157 -21.64 16.58 19.15
C THR A 157 -20.88 15.32 18.78
N ASN A 158 -21.57 14.20 18.57
CA ASN A 158 -20.97 12.88 18.30
C ASN A 158 -20.11 12.80 17.02
N ARG A 159 -20.18 13.80 16.15
CA ARG A 159 -19.36 13.95 14.94
C ARG A 159 -18.02 14.64 15.17
N PHE A 160 -17.83 15.31 16.30
CA PHE A 160 -16.68 16.17 16.56
C PHE A 160 -15.77 15.59 17.63
N LYS A 161 -14.46 15.69 17.42
CA LYS A 161 -13.46 15.22 18.38
C LYS A 161 -12.23 16.13 18.38
N VAL A 162 -11.84 16.58 19.58
CA VAL A 162 -10.50 17.14 19.81
C VAL A 162 -9.49 16.02 19.54
N GLN A 163 -8.75 16.14 18.45
CA GLN A 163 -7.75 15.18 18.03
C GLN A 163 -6.52 15.25 18.94
N LYS A 164 -5.83 14.12 19.06
CA LYS A 164 -4.50 14.02 19.67
C LYS A 164 -3.57 13.48 18.58
N PRO A 165 -2.70 14.30 17.98
CA PRO A 165 -1.95 13.92 16.78
C PRO A 165 -0.89 12.84 17.09
N PHE A 166 -0.40 12.81 18.34
CA PHE A 166 0.61 11.85 18.79
C PHE A 166 0.15 11.15 20.08
N PRO A 167 0.26 9.81 20.18
CA PRO A 167 0.04 9.08 21.42
C PRO A 167 0.91 9.63 22.56
N GLY A 168 0.32 9.80 23.75
CA GLY A 168 1.02 10.30 24.93
C GLY A 168 1.30 11.81 24.97
N GLN A 169 0.98 12.56 23.91
CA GLN A 169 1.08 14.03 23.93
C GLN A 169 -0.30 14.67 24.23
N PRO A 170 -0.34 15.83 24.91
CA PRO A 170 -1.56 16.62 25.01
C PRO A 170 -1.97 17.15 23.63
N ALA A 171 -3.28 17.28 23.41
CA ALA A 171 -3.79 18.00 22.23
C ALA A 171 -3.40 19.48 22.32
N ARG A 172 -2.91 20.03 21.21
CA ARG A 172 -2.78 21.46 20.97
C ARG A 172 -4.08 21.96 20.33
N ILE A 173 -4.35 23.25 20.47
CA ILE A 173 -5.53 23.86 19.87
C ILE A 173 -5.46 23.83 18.34
N GLU A 174 -4.26 23.85 17.76
CA GLU A 174 -4.02 23.73 16.32
C GLU A 174 -4.32 22.33 15.74
N ASP A 175 -4.42 21.29 16.57
CA ASP A 175 -4.52 19.89 16.12
C ASP A 175 -5.92 19.50 15.63
N SER A 176 -6.92 20.38 15.76
CA SER A 176 -8.32 20.07 15.47
C SER A 176 -8.99 21.20 14.70
N VAL A 177 -9.15 21.04 13.39
CA VAL A 177 -9.75 22.05 12.50
C VAL A 177 -11.19 21.68 12.16
N LEU A 178 -12.10 22.63 12.38
CA LEU A 178 -13.45 22.61 11.83
C LEU A 178 -13.56 23.59 10.67
N LEU A 179 -14.53 23.33 9.80
CA LEU A 179 -15.02 24.24 8.79
C LEU A 179 -16.44 24.66 9.16
N LEU A 180 -16.66 25.96 9.28
CA LEU A 180 -17.97 26.59 9.22
C LEU A 180 -18.18 27.05 7.78
N VAL A 181 -19.29 26.70 7.16
CA VAL A 181 -19.62 27.11 5.79
C VAL A 181 -21.11 27.39 5.67
N GLU A 182 -21.50 28.39 4.89
CA GLU A 182 -22.91 28.67 4.63
C GLU A 182 -23.51 27.55 3.78
N ARG A 183 -24.65 27.01 4.23
CA ARG A 183 -25.43 26.00 3.54
C ARG A 183 -26.90 26.40 3.57
N ASP A 184 -27.52 26.48 2.40
CA ASP A 184 -28.92 26.90 2.26
C ASP A 184 -29.93 25.77 2.52
N GLN A 185 -31.22 26.06 2.33
CA GLN A 185 -32.33 25.15 2.64
C GLN A 185 -32.46 24.02 1.60
N GLU A 186 -31.99 24.29 0.38
CA GLU A 186 -31.82 23.36 -0.73
C GLU A 186 -30.60 22.43 -0.52
N GLY A 187 -29.75 22.76 0.46
CA GLY A 187 -28.60 21.97 0.87
C GLY A 187 -27.32 22.29 0.09
N VAL A 188 -27.29 23.37 -0.69
CA VAL A 188 -26.13 23.84 -1.45
C VAL A 188 -25.15 24.58 -0.55
N PHE A 189 -23.85 24.33 -0.75
CA PHE A 189 -22.77 24.95 -0.02
C PHE A 189 -22.25 26.21 -0.74
N HIS A 190 -22.24 27.33 -0.04
CA HIS A 190 -21.74 28.63 -0.50
C HIS A 190 -20.32 28.83 0.02
N TRP A 191 -19.38 28.18 -0.66
CA TRP A 191 -17.97 28.05 -0.26
C TRP A 191 -17.18 29.36 -0.14
N GLU A 192 -17.67 30.45 -0.74
CA GLU A 192 -17.15 31.79 -0.54
C GLU A 192 -17.39 32.33 0.87
N ASN A 193 -18.46 31.85 1.53
CA ASN A 193 -18.86 32.21 2.89
C ASN A 193 -18.45 31.09 3.85
N HIS A 194 -17.14 30.98 4.12
CA HIS A 194 -16.59 29.99 5.02
C HIS A 194 -15.59 30.56 6.04
N GLU A 195 -15.37 29.81 7.11
CA GLU A 195 -14.36 30.07 8.13
C GLU A 195 -13.77 28.74 8.61
N PHE A 196 -12.44 28.62 8.63
CA PHE A 196 -11.79 27.57 9.40
C PHE A 196 -11.71 28.00 10.87
N VAL A 197 -11.98 27.10 11.80
CA VAL A 197 -11.82 27.36 13.25
C VAL A 197 -11.11 26.22 13.94
N PHE A 198 -10.44 26.52 15.04
CA PHE A 198 -9.80 25.50 15.87
C PHE A 198 -10.76 25.02 16.96
N LEU A 199 -11.03 23.72 17.02
CA LEU A 199 -11.85 23.09 18.06
C LEU A 199 -11.06 22.94 19.36
N VAL A 200 -11.51 23.65 20.40
CA VAL A 200 -10.90 23.65 21.73
C VAL A 200 -11.52 22.58 22.62
N ASN A 201 -12.85 22.46 22.60
CA ASN A 201 -13.59 21.54 23.46
C ASN A 201 -14.91 21.11 22.83
N VAL A 202 -15.36 19.90 23.20
CA VAL A 202 -16.67 19.34 22.83
C VAL A 202 -17.43 19.05 24.11
N ASN A 203 -18.53 19.78 24.35
CA ASN A 203 -19.40 19.54 25.49
C ASN A 203 -20.66 18.79 25.01
N ALA A 204 -20.75 17.51 25.36
CA ALA A 204 -21.83 16.64 24.91
C ALA A 204 -23.16 16.89 25.64
N ASP A 205 -23.10 17.29 26.91
CA ASP A 205 -24.29 17.51 27.75
C ASP A 205 -25.02 18.80 27.32
N ASP A 206 -24.28 19.90 27.16
CA ASP A 206 -24.82 21.18 26.69
C ASP A 206 -24.93 21.26 25.15
N LYS A 207 -24.47 20.23 24.43
CA LYS A 207 -24.39 20.17 22.96
C LYS A 207 -23.70 21.39 22.32
N THR A 208 -22.56 21.78 22.87
CA THR A 208 -21.79 22.95 22.39
C THR A 208 -20.38 22.57 21.95
N LEU A 209 -19.86 23.33 20.98
CA LEU A 209 -18.48 23.30 20.54
C LEU A 209 -17.80 24.61 20.97
N THR A 210 -16.69 24.51 21.72
CA THR A 210 -15.85 25.68 22.01
C THR A 210 -14.78 25.80 20.95
N VAL A 211 -14.68 26.96 20.29
CA VAL A 211 -13.79 27.20 19.15
C VAL A 211 -12.93 28.45 19.32
N ARG A 212 -11.74 28.44 18.72
CA ARG A 212 -10.95 29.65 18.43
C ARG A 212 -11.15 30.02 16.96
N ARG A 213 -11.80 31.18 16.76
CA ARG A 213 -12.20 31.75 15.47
C ARG A 213 -11.00 32.15 14.59
N GLY A 214 -11.23 32.29 13.29
CA GLY A 214 -10.26 32.77 12.31
C GLY A 214 -8.99 31.92 12.22
N ALA A 215 -9.14 30.61 12.05
CA ALA A 215 -8.01 29.73 11.79
C ALA A 215 -7.46 29.93 10.38
N HIS A 216 -6.14 29.72 10.24
CA HIS A 216 -5.47 29.60 8.94
C HIS A 216 -5.83 30.68 7.91
N HIS A 217 -5.70 31.94 8.32
CA HIS A 217 -5.92 33.13 7.48
C HIS A 217 -7.38 33.38 7.05
N THR A 218 -8.34 32.59 7.51
CA THR A 218 -9.77 32.97 7.45
C THR A 218 -10.09 34.00 8.53
N GLY A 219 -11.07 34.86 8.27
CA GLY A 219 -11.57 35.84 9.24
C GLY A 219 -12.85 35.37 9.92
N PRO A 220 -13.14 35.81 11.17
CA PRO A 220 -14.39 35.45 11.84
C PRO A 220 -15.63 35.89 11.06
N ALA A 221 -16.46 34.92 10.67
CA ALA A 221 -17.68 35.11 9.88
C ALA A 221 -18.94 35.12 10.76
N SER A 222 -20.05 35.63 10.21
CA SER A 222 -21.37 35.50 10.82
C SER A 222 -22.25 34.64 9.92
N PHE A 223 -23.04 33.76 10.53
CA PHE A 223 -23.95 32.87 9.83
C PHE A 223 -25.37 33.01 10.41
N LYS A 224 -26.40 32.99 9.56
CA LYS A 224 -27.78 33.10 10.04
C LYS A 224 -28.26 31.77 10.64
N ALA A 225 -29.30 31.87 11.47
CA ALA A 225 -30.01 30.71 12.01
C ALA A 225 -30.44 29.77 10.88
N GLY A 226 -30.13 28.47 11.03
CA GLY A 226 -30.41 27.45 10.02
C GLY A 226 -29.50 27.47 8.79
N GLN A 227 -28.51 28.38 8.69
CA GLN A 227 -27.66 28.54 7.48
C GLN A 227 -26.17 28.19 7.69
N CYS A 228 -25.70 27.86 8.89
CA CYS A 228 -24.34 27.34 9.07
C CYS A 228 -24.32 25.81 9.06
N TYR A 229 -23.52 25.21 8.18
CA TYR A 229 -23.07 23.84 8.35
C TYR A 229 -21.70 23.85 9.06
N VAL A 230 -21.56 22.99 10.08
CA VAL A 230 -20.31 22.81 10.83
C VAL A 230 -19.82 21.39 10.60
N THR A 231 -18.60 21.24 10.12
CA THR A 231 -17.96 19.93 9.87
C THR A 231 -16.51 19.92 10.34
N GLN A 232 -15.98 18.73 10.60
CA GLN A 232 -14.57 18.52 10.93
C GLN A 232 -13.80 18.13 9.67
N ILE A 233 -12.72 18.86 9.37
CA ILE A 233 -11.82 18.49 8.28
C ILE A 233 -11.02 17.26 8.72
N LYS A 234 -10.90 16.27 7.83
CA LYS A 234 -10.10 15.10 8.11
C LYS A 234 -8.62 15.48 8.12
N GLN A 235 -8.01 15.39 9.30
CA GLN A 235 -6.57 15.58 9.49
C GLN A 235 -5.83 14.24 9.68
N TYR A 236 -4.56 14.20 9.27
CA TYR A 236 -3.57 13.21 9.68
C TYR A 236 -2.48 13.95 10.45
N ARG A 237 -2.48 13.81 11.79
CA ARG A 237 -1.71 14.68 12.69
C ARG A 237 -2.09 16.15 12.47
N ASP A 238 -1.12 17.00 12.15
CA ASP A 238 -1.21 18.43 11.86
C ASP A 238 -1.52 18.75 10.38
N ARG A 239 -1.81 17.74 9.55
CA ARG A 239 -1.93 17.88 8.08
C ARG A 239 -3.35 17.66 7.59
N LEU A 240 -3.78 18.43 6.61
CA LEU A 240 -5.10 18.29 5.95
C LEU A 240 -5.06 17.17 4.92
N VAL A 241 -6.07 16.29 4.93
CA VAL A 241 -6.21 15.20 3.93
C VAL A 241 -6.87 15.73 2.66
N PHE A 242 -6.28 15.42 1.50
CA PHE A 242 -6.85 15.75 0.19
C PHE A 242 -8.13 14.95 -0.08
N ASN A 243 -9.10 15.53 -0.77
CA ASN A 243 -10.24 14.80 -1.31
C ASN A 243 -9.92 14.33 -2.74
N LEU A 244 -9.53 13.06 -2.89
CA LEU A 244 -9.19 12.46 -4.19
C LEU A 244 -10.37 11.70 -4.83
N SER A 245 -11.60 11.86 -4.32
CA SER A 245 -12.80 11.24 -4.91
C SER A 245 -13.12 11.82 -6.28
N LEU A 246 -13.70 10.99 -7.17
CA LEU A 246 -14.25 11.48 -8.45
C LEU A 246 -15.36 12.53 -8.25
N ASP A 247 -16.02 12.51 -7.10
CA ASP A 247 -17.07 13.48 -6.73
C ASP A 247 -16.54 14.63 -5.84
N CYS A 248 -15.21 14.78 -5.71
CA CYS A 248 -14.60 15.93 -5.04
C CYS A 248 -15.17 17.25 -5.63
N PRO A 249 -15.64 18.19 -4.78
CA PRO A 249 -16.12 19.49 -5.22
C PRO A 249 -15.11 20.24 -6.11
N ARG A 250 -15.60 20.80 -7.22
CA ARG A 250 -14.81 21.63 -8.13
C ARG A 250 -14.69 23.06 -7.61
N SER A 251 -13.48 23.59 -7.59
CA SER A 251 -13.20 25.00 -7.31
C SER A 251 -13.80 25.92 -8.39
N PRO A 252 -13.88 27.26 -8.16
CA PRO A 252 -14.48 28.19 -9.13
C PRO A 252 -13.84 28.21 -10.53
N ASN A 253 -12.61 27.72 -10.67
CA ASN A 253 -11.91 27.53 -11.95
C ASN A 253 -12.08 26.12 -12.56
N GLY A 254 -12.93 25.27 -11.98
CA GLY A 254 -13.29 23.94 -12.47
C GLY A 254 -12.42 22.78 -11.97
N GLN A 255 -11.38 23.02 -11.17
CA GLN A 255 -10.41 21.99 -10.74
C GLN A 255 -10.88 21.17 -9.52
N GLN A 256 -10.50 19.90 -9.46
CA GLN A 256 -10.54 19.06 -8.25
C GLN A 256 -9.14 19.02 -7.59
N ALA A 257 -9.04 18.48 -6.37
CA ALA A 257 -7.76 18.38 -5.65
C ALA A 257 -6.68 17.63 -6.46
N ALA A 258 -7.09 16.58 -7.18
CA ALA A 258 -6.23 15.79 -8.07
C ALA A 258 -5.67 16.61 -9.25
N ASP A 259 -6.47 17.53 -9.82
CA ASP A 259 -6.03 18.41 -10.91
C ASP A 259 -4.97 19.41 -10.42
N VAL A 260 -5.12 19.92 -9.18
CA VAL A 260 -4.14 20.81 -8.54
C VAL A 260 -2.83 20.08 -8.23
N LEU A 261 -2.91 18.83 -7.75
CA LEU A 261 -1.73 18.00 -7.51
C LEU A 261 -1.00 17.65 -8.82
N LEU A 262 -1.72 17.32 -9.90
CA LEU A 262 -1.10 17.06 -11.20
C LEU A 262 -0.39 18.30 -11.75
N ALA A 263 -1.01 19.49 -11.63
CA ALA A 263 -0.37 20.75 -12.02
C ALA A 263 0.85 21.12 -11.15
N LEU A 264 0.86 20.71 -9.87
CA LEU A 264 2.05 20.82 -9.02
C LEU A 264 3.18 19.91 -9.50
N PHE A 265 2.87 18.64 -9.77
CA PHE A 265 3.85 17.70 -10.29
C PHE A 265 4.40 18.17 -11.64
N ASP A 266 3.54 18.63 -12.55
CA ASP A 266 3.98 19.21 -13.82
C ASP A 266 4.97 20.36 -13.59
N SER A 267 4.65 21.31 -12.70
CA SER A 267 5.54 22.43 -12.37
C SER A 267 6.86 22.03 -11.69
N TRP A 268 6.96 20.81 -11.15
CA TRP A 268 8.17 20.30 -10.50
C TRP A 268 9.03 19.45 -11.44
N PHE A 269 8.42 18.58 -12.23
CA PHE A 269 9.08 17.58 -13.07
C PHE A 269 9.22 18.00 -14.54
N CYS A 270 8.69 19.17 -14.94
CA CYS A 270 8.98 19.79 -16.22
C CYS A 270 10.46 20.16 -16.38
N GLN A 271 10.92 20.33 -17.62
CA GLN A 271 12.23 20.88 -17.93
C GLN A 271 12.37 22.30 -17.34
N GLY A 272 13.42 22.54 -16.56
CA GLY A 272 13.63 23.74 -15.75
C GLY A 272 12.91 23.73 -14.39
N GLY A 273 12.16 22.68 -14.07
CA GLY A 273 11.45 22.50 -12.80
C GLY A 273 12.38 22.06 -11.66
N PRO A 274 12.03 22.35 -10.39
CA PRO A 274 12.88 22.07 -9.24
C PRO A 274 13.23 20.59 -9.05
N LEU A 275 12.41 19.67 -9.56
CA LEU A 275 12.57 18.21 -9.50
C LEU A 275 12.77 17.58 -10.88
N GLU A 276 13.14 18.36 -11.91
CA GLU A 276 13.51 17.87 -13.25
C GLU A 276 14.38 16.60 -13.22
N PRO A 277 15.52 16.54 -12.47
CA PRO A 277 16.45 15.41 -12.51
C PRO A 277 15.96 14.13 -11.81
N MET A 278 14.76 14.13 -11.22
CA MET A 278 14.19 12.95 -10.57
C MET A 278 13.50 12.05 -11.59
N ASP A 279 13.64 10.73 -11.45
CA ASP A 279 13.08 9.72 -12.34
C ASP A 279 11.57 9.48 -12.13
N GLY A 280 11.02 9.92 -10.99
CA GLY A 280 9.61 9.68 -10.66
C GLY A 280 9.20 9.93 -9.22
N ILE A 281 8.09 9.29 -8.81
CA ILE A 281 7.44 9.43 -7.51
C ILE A 281 7.22 8.05 -6.86
N ALA A 282 7.53 7.96 -5.57
CA ALA A 282 7.12 6.88 -4.69
C ALA A 282 6.04 7.38 -3.71
N PHE A 283 4.83 6.85 -3.77
CA PHE A 283 3.71 7.27 -2.92
C PHE A 283 3.67 6.54 -1.57
N ASP A 284 3.98 7.28 -0.51
CA ASP A 284 4.07 6.83 0.90
C ASP A 284 2.72 6.30 1.44
N VAL A 285 1.61 7.00 1.19
CA VAL A 285 0.32 6.72 1.86
C VAL A 285 -0.90 6.93 0.95
N GLN A 286 -0.86 6.39 -0.28
CA GLN A 286 -1.99 6.43 -1.22
C GLN A 286 -2.98 5.26 -1.00
N TYR A 287 -4.16 5.56 -0.44
CA TYR A 287 -5.19 4.56 -0.09
C TYR A 287 -6.40 4.56 -1.03
N TRP A 288 -6.92 3.37 -1.31
CA TRP A 288 -8.22 3.15 -1.97
C TRP A 288 -9.38 2.97 -0.99
N ASP A 289 -9.12 2.48 0.21
CA ASP A 289 -10.16 2.33 1.23
C ASP A 289 -10.01 3.39 2.33
N ILE A 290 -11.12 4.02 2.70
CA ILE A 290 -11.18 5.10 3.69
C ILE A 290 -12.30 4.83 4.72
N SER A 291 -12.39 5.63 5.79
CA SER A 291 -13.38 5.39 6.83
C SER A 291 -14.79 5.74 6.39
N SER A 292 -15.76 4.90 6.77
CA SER A 292 -17.20 5.07 6.57
C SER A 292 -17.81 6.31 7.21
N ASN A 293 -17.04 7.09 7.97
CA ASN A 293 -17.46 8.37 8.56
C ASN A 293 -17.10 9.60 7.71
N PHE A 294 -16.46 9.41 6.56
CA PHE A 294 -16.10 10.50 5.65
C PHE A 294 -17.20 10.77 4.63
N ASP A 295 -17.26 12.04 4.22
CA ASP A 295 -18.17 12.60 3.25
C ASP A 295 -17.29 13.06 2.07
N THR A 296 -17.33 12.33 0.94
CA THR A 296 -16.40 12.53 -0.18
C THR A 296 -16.99 13.32 -1.32
N ASN A 297 -18.32 13.31 -1.51
CA ASN A 297 -19.01 14.24 -2.40
C ASN A 297 -19.31 15.60 -1.73
N VAL A 298 -19.21 15.66 -0.40
CA VAL A 298 -19.47 16.83 0.43
C VAL A 298 -20.92 17.29 0.32
N ASP A 299 -21.86 16.34 0.42
CA ASP A 299 -23.31 16.60 0.48
C ASP A 299 -23.86 16.66 1.92
N GLY A 300 -23.00 16.45 2.92
CA GLY A 300 -23.31 16.46 4.35
C GLY A 300 -23.75 15.10 4.91
N ILE A 301 -23.64 14.02 4.13
CA ILE A 301 -23.88 12.63 4.52
C ILE A 301 -22.57 11.85 4.40
N ALA A 302 -22.25 11.02 5.39
CA ALA A 302 -21.08 10.15 5.27
C ALA A 302 -21.34 9.05 4.23
N ASP A 303 -20.48 9.00 3.20
CA ASP A 303 -20.52 8.03 2.09
C ASP A 303 -19.38 6.99 2.18
N GLY A 304 -18.33 7.26 2.96
CA GLY A 304 -17.15 6.41 3.07
C GLY A 304 -16.36 6.22 1.78
N GLY A 305 -16.58 7.07 0.77
CA GLY A 305 -16.07 6.89 -0.59
C GLY A 305 -16.90 5.94 -1.46
N ILE A 306 -18.04 5.42 -0.97
CA ILE A 306 -18.96 4.54 -1.70
C ILE A 306 -20.28 5.29 -1.97
N ILE A 307 -20.42 5.84 -3.17
CA ILE A 307 -21.62 6.60 -3.57
C ILE A 307 -22.41 5.78 -4.59
N ARG A 308 -23.70 5.55 -4.32
CA ARG A 308 -24.61 4.73 -5.15
C ARG A 308 -24.06 3.32 -5.44
N GLY A 309 -23.38 2.72 -4.45
CA GLY A 309 -22.77 1.39 -4.56
C GLY A 309 -21.51 1.32 -5.42
N GLN A 310 -20.87 2.45 -5.73
CA GLN A 310 -19.61 2.51 -6.48
C GLN A 310 -18.49 3.12 -5.62
N PRO A 311 -17.27 2.56 -5.61
CA PRO A 311 -16.14 3.06 -4.82
C PRO A 311 -15.49 4.29 -5.49
N ARG A 312 -16.22 5.41 -5.49
CA ARG A 312 -15.87 6.68 -6.16
C ARG A 312 -14.56 7.29 -5.62
N TRP A 313 -14.23 7.04 -4.36
CA TRP A 313 -12.92 7.39 -3.81
C TRP A 313 -11.79 6.61 -4.50
N ALA A 314 -11.85 5.28 -4.48
CA ALA A 314 -10.82 4.42 -5.07
C ALA A 314 -10.67 4.68 -6.58
N GLN A 315 -11.79 4.83 -7.29
CA GLN A 315 -11.81 5.23 -8.71
C GLN A 315 -11.11 6.58 -8.94
N GLY A 316 -11.23 7.53 -8.02
CA GLY A 316 -10.61 8.85 -8.12
C GLY A 316 -9.10 8.82 -7.88
N VAL A 317 -8.65 8.05 -6.90
CA VAL A 317 -7.22 7.79 -6.65
C VAL A 317 -6.57 7.05 -7.83
N TYR A 318 -7.26 6.06 -8.41
CA TYR A 318 -6.81 5.41 -9.64
C TYR A 318 -6.80 6.38 -10.83
N ARG A 319 -7.83 7.23 -10.98
CA ARG A 319 -7.86 8.24 -12.06
C ARG A 319 -6.72 9.24 -11.92
N PHE A 320 -6.37 9.66 -10.70
CA PHE A 320 -5.21 10.51 -10.44
C PHE A 320 -3.90 9.84 -10.89
N SER A 321 -3.64 8.61 -10.45
CA SER A 321 -2.46 7.85 -10.91
C SER A 321 -2.43 7.65 -12.43
N LYS A 322 -3.60 7.38 -13.04
CA LYS A 322 -3.72 7.26 -14.50
C LYS A 322 -3.44 8.58 -15.21
N SER A 323 -3.87 9.72 -14.67
CA SER A 323 -3.58 11.04 -15.23
C SER A 323 -2.09 11.39 -15.16
N ILE A 324 -1.37 10.94 -14.11
CA ILE A 324 0.09 11.07 -14.03
C ILE A 324 0.75 10.26 -15.16
N ARG A 325 0.36 9.00 -15.36
CA ARG A 325 0.87 8.17 -16.48
C ARG A 325 0.53 8.77 -17.85
N GLU A 326 -0.71 9.24 -18.03
CA GLU A 326 -1.17 9.89 -19.27
C GLU A 326 -0.40 11.20 -19.57
N HIS A 327 0.13 11.87 -18.55
CA HIS A 327 0.87 13.14 -18.68
C HIS A 327 2.37 12.95 -18.86
N PHE A 328 3.02 12.15 -18.02
CA PHE A 328 4.48 12.00 -17.99
C PHE A 328 5.02 10.85 -18.86
N GLY A 329 4.16 9.97 -19.38
CA GLY A 329 4.56 8.83 -20.21
C GLY A 329 5.18 7.67 -19.43
N ASP A 330 5.72 6.68 -20.15
CA ASP A 330 6.19 5.41 -19.57
C ASP A 330 7.54 5.53 -18.82
N ASP A 331 8.38 6.51 -19.20
CA ASP A 331 9.69 6.80 -18.58
C ASP A 331 9.59 7.48 -17.19
N PHE A 332 8.39 7.80 -16.72
CA PHE A 332 8.19 8.36 -15.38
C PHE A 332 7.86 7.27 -14.38
N ILE A 333 8.69 7.09 -13.37
CA ILE A 333 8.50 6.01 -12.39
C ILE A 333 7.39 6.40 -11.40
N ILE A 334 6.45 5.50 -11.17
CA ILE A 334 5.39 5.63 -10.18
C ILE A 334 5.37 4.33 -9.36
N THR A 335 5.68 4.42 -8.07
CA THR A 335 5.42 3.32 -7.12
C THR A 335 4.48 3.78 -6.02
N SER A 336 3.91 2.83 -5.27
CA SER A 336 3.21 3.14 -4.02
C SER A 336 3.48 2.09 -2.94
N ASP A 337 3.40 2.50 -1.69
CA ASP A 337 3.29 1.60 -0.54
C ASP A 337 2.13 0.59 -0.71
N GLY A 338 2.37 -0.65 -0.31
CA GLY A 338 1.46 -1.79 -0.33
C GLY A 338 1.34 -2.54 1.02
N HIS A 339 1.81 -1.99 2.14
CA HIS A 339 1.82 -2.71 3.43
C HIS A 339 0.44 -2.90 4.11
N ARG A 340 -0.66 -2.46 3.49
CA ARG A 340 -2.05 -2.68 3.96
C ARG A 340 -2.97 -3.04 2.80
N LYS A 341 -4.03 -3.80 3.10
CA LYS A 341 -5.14 -4.08 2.17
C LYS A 341 -5.77 -2.84 1.53
N ALA A 342 -5.74 -1.71 2.25
CA ALA A 342 -6.33 -0.44 1.83
C ALA A 342 -5.44 0.37 0.86
N ASN A 343 -4.18 -0.02 0.64
CA ASN A 343 -3.26 0.69 -0.24
C ASN A 343 -3.63 0.55 -1.73
N SER A 344 -3.13 1.45 -2.57
CA SER A 344 -3.33 1.43 -4.02
C SER A 344 -2.76 0.15 -4.67
N GLN A 345 -3.51 -0.44 -5.60
CA GLN A 345 -3.11 -1.64 -6.37
C GLN A 345 -3.21 -1.36 -7.88
N ALA A 346 -2.73 -0.19 -8.32
CA ALA A 346 -2.86 0.31 -9.70
C ALA A 346 -1.85 -0.35 -10.66
N ILE A 347 -1.88 -1.68 -10.76
CA ILE A 347 -1.02 -2.49 -11.63
C ILE A 347 -1.18 -2.06 -13.09
N GLY A 348 -0.08 -2.01 -13.84
CA GLY A 348 -0.04 -1.49 -15.22
C GLY A 348 -0.06 0.04 -15.32
N ILE A 349 -0.47 0.76 -14.28
CA ILE A 349 -0.32 2.23 -14.18
C ILE A 349 0.95 2.58 -13.40
N HIS A 350 1.17 1.89 -12.27
CA HIS A 350 2.40 1.97 -11.47
C HIS A 350 3.46 1.00 -11.99
N ASN A 351 4.72 1.41 -11.90
CA ASN A 351 5.89 0.58 -12.25
C ASN A 351 6.17 -0.50 -11.20
N GLY A 352 5.66 -0.34 -9.98
CA GLY A 352 5.79 -1.36 -8.93
C GLY A 352 5.25 -0.92 -7.58
N ILE A 353 5.47 -1.76 -6.58
CA ILE A 353 4.98 -1.62 -5.22
C ILE A 353 6.12 -1.61 -4.20
N GLU A 354 5.98 -0.75 -3.20
CA GLU A 354 6.76 -0.74 -1.97
C GLU A 354 6.12 -1.66 -0.93
N SER A 355 6.92 -2.40 -0.16
CA SER A 355 6.49 -2.93 1.15
C SER A 355 7.17 -2.16 2.28
N GLU A 356 6.39 -1.45 3.12
CA GLU A 356 6.89 -0.70 4.28
C GLU A 356 7.21 -1.63 5.47
N GLY A 357 8.43 -2.20 5.47
CA GLY A 357 8.72 -3.48 6.12
C GLY A 357 8.62 -4.61 5.08
N LEU A 358 9.27 -5.77 5.30
CA LEU A 358 8.97 -6.95 4.47
C LEU A 358 7.46 -7.23 4.55
N VAL A 359 6.94 -7.31 5.77
CA VAL A 359 5.50 -7.38 6.05
C VAL A 359 5.07 -6.02 6.63
N GLN A 360 4.97 -5.84 7.95
CA GLN A 360 4.65 -4.55 8.60
C GLN A 360 5.71 -4.09 9.58
N HIS A 361 5.63 -2.81 9.93
CA HIS A 361 6.18 -2.26 11.17
C HIS A 361 5.90 -3.17 12.39
N ASN A 362 6.96 -3.71 13.01
CA ASN A 362 6.93 -4.46 14.27
C ASN A 362 6.32 -5.88 14.21
N ASP A 363 6.44 -6.61 13.10
CA ASP A 363 5.90 -7.98 13.04
C ASP A 363 6.95 -9.09 12.88
N GLY A 364 8.26 -8.81 12.92
CA GLY A 364 9.30 -9.84 12.80
C GLY A 364 9.07 -10.84 11.66
N TRP A 365 8.55 -10.32 10.53
CA TRP A 365 8.31 -11.08 9.30
C TRP A 365 7.31 -12.22 9.46
N ARG A 366 6.29 -12.04 10.30
CA ARG A 366 5.30 -13.08 10.64
C ARG A 366 4.26 -13.33 9.54
N GLY A 367 3.81 -12.28 8.84
CA GLY A 367 2.87 -12.41 7.71
C GLY A 367 3.55 -12.56 6.34
N ILE A 368 4.68 -13.27 6.23
CA ILE A 368 5.58 -13.23 5.06
C ILE A 368 4.90 -13.52 3.71
N SER A 369 3.93 -14.44 3.67
CA SER A 369 3.27 -14.83 2.43
C SER A 369 2.56 -13.70 1.71
N ARG A 370 2.07 -12.69 2.43
CA ARG A 370 1.55 -11.46 1.83
C ARG A 370 2.60 -10.76 0.97
N THR A 371 3.82 -10.65 1.47
CA THR A 371 4.94 -10.03 0.75
C THR A 371 5.27 -10.81 -0.49
N VAL A 372 5.31 -12.14 -0.36
CA VAL A 372 5.59 -13.07 -1.46
C VAL A 372 4.50 -12.98 -2.52
N ASN A 373 3.23 -13.20 -2.16
CA ASN A 373 2.08 -13.08 -3.05
C ASN A 373 2.03 -11.72 -3.72
N THR A 374 2.21 -10.62 -2.97
CA THR A 374 2.15 -9.26 -3.54
C THR A 374 3.26 -9.06 -4.56
N HIS A 375 4.54 -9.24 -4.20
CA HIS A 375 5.63 -9.00 -5.14
C HIS A 375 5.66 -10.01 -6.30
N GLN A 376 5.32 -11.28 -6.08
CA GLN A 376 5.18 -12.25 -7.17
C GLN A 376 4.03 -11.87 -8.13
N TYR A 377 2.89 -11.41 -7.62
CA TYR A 377 1.78 -10.97 -8.46
C TYR A 377 2.19 -9.77 -9.32
N TRP A 378 2.84 -8.76 -8.72
CA TRP A 378 3.37 -7.61 -9.47
C TRP A 378 4.45 -8.01 -10.48
N ASN A 379 5.36 -8.93 -10.13
CA ASN A 379 6.36 -9.45 -11.06
C ASN A 379 5.74 -10.27 -12.22
N THR A 380 4.61 -10.93 -11.99
CA THR A 380 3.91 -11.78 -12.98
C THR A 380 3.00 -10.97 -13.90
N PHE A 381 2.27 -10.00 -13.37
CA PHE A 381 1.17 -9.35 -14.07
C PHE A 381 1.38 -7.87 -14.42
N ASN A 382 2.38 -7.18 -13.85
CA ASN A 382 2.62 -5.79 -14.21
C ASN A 382 3.06 -5.66 -15.68
N THR A 383 2.31 -4.85 -16.43
CA THR A 383 2.48 -4.60 -17.86
C THR A 383 3.34 -3.37 -18.17
N SER A 384 3.76 -2.64 -17.13
CA SER A 384 4.68 -1.50 -17.27
C SER A 384 6.03 -1.93 -17.85
N ALA A 385 6.58 -1.13 -18.77
CA ALA A 385 7.90 -1.36 -19.38
C ALA A 385 9.06 -1.35 -18.36
N ILE A 386 8.89 -0.62 -17.25
CA ILE A 386 9.82 -0.60 -16.12
C ILE A 386 9.11 -1.28 -14.95
N ASN A 387 9.70 -2.35 -14.42
CA ASN A 387 9.20 -3.02 -13.22
C ASN A 387 10.12 -2.72 -12.03
N PHE A 388 9.64 -1.95 -11.06
CA PHE A 388 10.41 -1.53 -9.89
C PHE A 388 9.64 -1.73 -8.59
N ASN A 389 9.72 -2.95 -8.08
CA ASN A 389 9.24 -3.33 -6.76
C ASN A 389 10.38 -3.22 -5.74
N TYR A 390 10.10 -2.83 -4.50
CA TYR A 390 11.11 -2.83 -3.42
C TYR A 390 10.52 -3.06 -2.03
N ILE A 391 11.38 -3.51 -1.11
CA ILE A 391 11.09 -3.71 0.31
C ILE A 391 11.86 -2.68 1.14
N VAL A 392 11.18 -2.02 2.06
CA VAL A 392 11.82 -1.15 3.05
C VAL A 392 12.14 -1.91 4.32
N THR A 393 13.38 -1.86 4.76
CA THR A 393 13.87 -2.45 6.01
C THR A 393 13.44 -1.62 7.23
N LYS A 394 12.42 -2.09 7.97
CA LYS A 394 11.95 -1.42 9.21
C LYS A 394 11.76 -2.34 10.40
N LEU A 395 12.75 -2.32 11.30
CA LEU A 395 12.74 -3.07 12.56
C LEU A 395 12.53 -2.12 13.75
N VAL A 396 11.29 -1.66 13.92
CA VAL A 396 10.94 -0.70 14.98
C VAL A 396 10.47 -1.36 16.29
N ASP A 397 10.35 -2.69 16.33
CA ASP A 397 10.08 -3.44 17.57
C ASP A 397 11.36 -3.61 18.41
N ARG A 398 11.24 -3.45 19.73
CA ARG A 398 12.39 -3.47 20.65
C ARG A 398 13.01 -4.85 20.90
N GLN A 399 12.29 -5.93 20.62
CA GLN A 399 12.82 -7.29 20.70
C GLN A 399 13.43 -7.68 19.36
N ASP A 400 12.72 -7.43 18.24
CA ASP A 400 13.25 -7.72 16.89
C ASP A 400 14.54 -6.91 16.62
N ALA A 401 14.62 -5.65 17.08
CA ALA A 401 15.83 -4.82 16.98
C ALA A 401 17.07 -5.42 17.68
N LYS A 402 16.92 -6.34 18.65
CA LYS A 402 18.06 -7.06 19.25
C LYS A 402 18.67 -8.10 18.31
N ALA A 403 17.91 -8.51 17.29
CA ALA A 403 18.32 -9.42 16.23
C ALA A 403 18.49 -8.71 14.88
N ALA A 404 18.67 -7.38 14.88
CA ALA A 404 18.63 -6.54 13.68
C ALA A 404 19.48 -7.10 12.52
N THR A 405 20.77 -7.40 12.74
CA THR A 405 21.67 -7.94 11.69
C THR A 405 21.09 -9.16 10.98
N ARG A 406 20.55 -10.13 11.74
CA ARG A 406 19.92 -11.35 11.17
C ARG A 406 18.64 -11.01 10.41
N LEU A 407 17.81 -10.11 10.94
CA LEU A 407 16.53 -9.74 10.35
C LEU A 407 16.65 -8.82 9.12
N HIS A 408 17.69 -7.98 9.04
CA HIS A 408 18.07 -7.27 7.83
C HIS A 408 18.59 -8.26 6.77
N ARG A 409 19.53 -9.15 7.12
CA ARG A 409 20.01 -10.23 6.23
C ARG A 409 18.85 -11.07 5.68
N PHE A 410 17.87 -11.40 6.51
CA PHE A 410 16.63 -12.06 6.09
C PHE A 410 15.83 -11.25 5.07
N ALA A 411 15.61 -9.95 5.32
CA ALA A 411 14.86 -9.08 4.40
C ALA A 411 15.57 -8.92 3.05
N HIS A 412 16.89 -8.67 3.03
CA HIS A 412 17.67 -8.58 1.81
C HIS A 412 17.72 -9.91 1.03
N ALA A 413 17.86 -11.04 1.73
CA ALA A 413 17.84 -12.36 1.10
C ALA A 413 16.45 -12.66 0.49
N MET A 414 15.37 -12.30 1.18
CA MET A 414 14.01 -12.43 0.66
C MET A 414 13.78 -11.51 -0.55
N ALA A 415 14.28 -10.27 -0.53
CA ALA A 415 14.20 -9.34 -1.65
C ALA A 415 14.91 -9.90 -2.90
N ALA A 416 16.13 -10.44 -2.73
CA ALA A 416 16.85 -11.09 -3.82
C ALA A 416 16.10 -12.34 -4.35
N CYS A 417 15.58 -13.20 -3.47
CA CYS A 417 14.74 -14.33 -3.87
C CYS A 417 13.50 -13.88 -4.66
N LEU A 418 12.79 -12.85 -4.22
CA LEU A 418 11.64 -12.29 -4.96
C LEU A 418 12.04 -11.58 -6.26
N GLY A 419 13.31 -11.17 -6.41
CA GLY A 419 13.79 -10.40 -7.56
C GLY A 419 13.46 -8.91 -7.47
N VAL A 420 13.39 -8.36 -6.26
CA VAL A 420 12.98 -6.96 -5.98
C VAL A 420 14.08 -6.18 -5.27
N GLY A 421 13.95 -4.84 -5.23
CA GLY A 421 14.85 -3.95 -4.51
C GLY A 421 14.73 -4.06 -2.99
N CYS A 422 15.74 -3.60 -2.26
CA CYS A 422 15.70 -3.47 -0.81
C CYS A 422 16.40 -2.18 -0.34
N THR A 423 15.84 -1.52 0.67
CA THR A 423 16.47 -0.33 1.27
C THR A 423 17.56 -0.70 2.28
N ASP A 424 18.34 0.30 2.69
CA ASP A 424 19.57 0.14 3.49
C ASP A 424 20.63 -0.71 2.79
N ALA A 425 21.86 -0.62 3.30
CA ALA A 425 22.98 -1.46 2.88
C ALA A 425 23.48 -2.27 4.09
N ILE A 426 23.70 -3.56 3.87
CA ILE A 426 24.43 -4.45 4.76
C ILE A 426 25.59 -5.06 3.99
N GLU A 427 26.61 -5.54 4.68
CA GLU A 427 27.78 -6.16 4.06
C GLU A 427 27.40 -7.29 3.07
N ASP A 428 26.35 -8.05 3.37
CA ASP A 428 25.86 -9.12 2.50
C ASP A 428 25.55 -8.69 1.05
N VAL A 429 25.03 -7.47 0.88
CA VAL A 429 24.62 -6.99 -0.44
C VAL A 429 25.75 -6.38 -1.26
N ILE A 430 26.92 -6.23 -0.66
CA ILE A 430 28.16 -5.70 -1.26
C ILE A 430 29.33 -6.69 -1.12
N LYS A 431 29.02 -8.00 -1.05
CA LYS A 431 30.00 -9.10 -0.96
C LYS A 431 31.00 -8.97 0.22
N GLY A 432 30.56 -8.35 1.30
CA GLY A 432 31.36 -8.14 2.50
C GLY A 432 32.60 -7.29 2.26
N THR A 433 33.78 -7.78 2.65
CA THR A 433 35.05 -7.04 2.52
C THR A 433 35.48 -6.74 1.08
N GLU A 434 34.85 -7.35 0.08
CA GLU A 434 35.12 -7.08 -1.34
C GLU A 434 34.43 -5.81 -1.86
N GLN A 435 33.36 -5.34 -1.20
CA GLN A 435 32.61 -4.12 -1.55
C GLN A 435 32.09 -4.12 -3.00
N GLU A 436 31.69 -5.28 -3.51
CA GLU A 436 31.22 -5.47 -4.89
C GLU A 436 29.69 -5.39 -4.96
N HIS A 437 29.17 -4.37 -5.65
CA HIS A 437 27.74 -4.22 -5.91
C HIS A 437 27.27 -5.18 -7.00
N PHE A 438 26.00 -5.63 -6.92
CA PHE A 438 25.38 -6.51 -7.91
C PHE A 438 26.13 -7.85 -8.16
N TRP A 439 26.93 -8.28 -7.18
CA TRP A 439 27.91 -9.37 -7.29
C TRP A 439 27.34 -10.77 -7.55
N LEU A 440 26.05 -11.02 -7.30
CA LEU A 440 25.43 -12.31 -7.63
C LEU A 440 25.28 -12.50 -9.14
N GLY A 441 25.32 -11.41 -9.92
CA GLY A 441 24.91 -11.40 -11.32
C GLY A 441 23.40 -11.56 -11.46
N LYS A 442 22.96 -12.08 -12.60
CA LYS A 442 21.55 -12.30 -12.93
C LYS A 442 20.99 -13.53 -12.22
N ALA A 443 19.67 -13.56 -12.02
CA ALA A 443 18.98 -14.77 -11.59
C ALA A 443 18.98 -15.82 -12.72
N VAL A 444 19.45 -17.03 -12.41
CA VAL A 444 19.53 -18.16 -13.37
C VAL A 444 18.17 -18.86 -13.51
N GLY A 445 17.33 -18.79 -12.47
CA GLY A 445 16.03 -19.44 -12.43
C GLY A 445 14.97 -18.71 -11.60
N PRO A 446 13.76 -19.29 -11.49
CA PRO A 446 12.75 -18.83 -10.57
C PRO A 446 13.20 -19.01 -9.11
N MET A 447 12.51 -18.34 -8.19
CA MET A 447 12.58 -18.69 -6.77
C MET A 447 11.97 -20.08 -6.56
N VAL A 448 12.62 -20.92 -5.75
CA VAL A 448 12.14 -22.24 -5.34
C VAL A 448 11.64 -22.15 -3.90
N ASN A 449 10.48 -22.74 -3.61
CA ASN A 449 9.98 -22.95 -2.25
C ASN A 449 10.00 -24.45 -1.90
N LEU A 450 10.88 -24.87 -0.99
CA LEU A 450 11.07 -26.30 -0.67
C LEU A 450 9.84 -26.95 0.00
N ALA A 451 8.94 -26.16 0.57
CA ALA A 451 7.70 -26.69 1.13
C ALA A 451 6.78 -27.27 0.04
N GLU A 452 6.87 -26.80 -1.21
CA GLU A 452 6.08 -27.35 -2.33
C GLU A 452 6.42 -28.82 -2.62
N THR A 453 7.70 -29.19 -2.48
CA THR A 453 8.22 -30.55 -2.63
C THR A 453 8.03 -31.44 -1.40
N SER A 454 7.49 -30.91 -0.29
CA SER A 454 7.25 -31.71 0.91
C SER A 454 6.17 -32.78 0.69
N ASN A 455 6.50 -34.02 1.07
CA ASN A 455 5.58 -35.16 1.08
C ASN A 455 4.60 -35.14 2.26
N GLN A 456 4.72 -34.18 3.20
CA GLN A 456 3.82 -34.04 4.35
C GLN A 456 2.51 -33.33 3.96
N VAL A 457 1.76 -33.93 3.04
CA VAL A 457 0.48 -33.42 2.55
C VAL A 457 -0.63 -33.72 3.56
N VAL A 458 -1.29 -32.68 4.06
CA VAL A 458 -2.49 -32.76 4.92
C VAL A 458 -3.76 -32.86 4.06
N TYR A 459 -3.84 -32.08 2.99
CA TYR A 459 -4.92 -32.12 2.02
C TYR A 459 -4.42 -31.81 0.61
N ARG A 460 -5.00 -32.46 -0.40
CA ARG A 460 -4.79 -32.15 -1.82
C ARG A 460 -6.15 -32.17 -2.50
N MET A 461 -6.47 -31.08 -3.18
CA MET A 461 -7.63 -31.00 -4.06
C MET A 461 -7.43 -31.97 -5.24
N PRO A 462 -8.38 -32.88 -5.52
CA PRO A 462 -8.28 -33.77 -6.68
C PRO A 462 -8.54 -33.02 -7.99
N ASP A 463 -7.92 -33.50 -9.07
CA ASP A 463 -8.08 -32.94 -10.43
C ASP A 463 -9.55 -32.94 -10.90
N VAL A 464 -10.34 -33.89 -10.40
CA VAL A 464 -11.78 -34.00 -10.64
C VAL A 464 -12.50 -34.07 -9.30
N LEU A 465 -13.25 -33.01 -8.96
CA LEU A 465 -13.97 -32.88 -7.69
C LEU A 465 -15.20 -33.79 -7.61
N GLY A 466 -15.25 -34.68 -6.61
CA GLY A 466 -16.46 -35.39 -6.19
C GLY A 466 -17.45 -34.48 -5.44
N ASP A 467 -18.66 -34.96 -5.17
CA ASP A 467 -19.61 -34.21 -4.32
C ASP A 467 -19.12 -34.16 -2.87
N ASP A 468 -18.42 -35.20 -2.41
CA ASP A 468 -17.74 -35.25 -1.11
C ASP A 468 -16.65 -34.16 -0.99
N ASP A 469 -15.94 -33.83 -2.07
CA ASP A 469 -14.93 -32.76 -2.06
C ASP A 469 -15.57 -31.37 -1.95
N LEU A 470 -16.71 -31.15 -2.61
CA LEU A 470 -17.50 -29.93 -2.44
C LEU A 470 -18.05 -29.83 -1.01
N GLY A 471 -18.46 -30.96 -0.42
CA GLY A 471 -18.96 -31.07 0.96
C GLY A 471 -17.93 -30.73 2.05
N ARG A 472 -16.63 -30.63 1.72
CA ARG A 472 -15.58 -30.16 2.64
C ARG A 472 -15.59 -28.65 2.87
N TRP A 473 -16.31 -27.89 2.03
CA TRP A 473 -16.32 -26.44 2.08
C TRP A 473 -17.65 -25.91 2.62
N SER A 474 -17.56 -25.02 3.61
CA SER A 474 -18.67 -24.14 3.98
C SER A 474 -18.50 -22.78 3.32
N SER A 475 -19.62 -22.06 3.17
CA SER A 475 -19.65 -20.69 2.67
C SER A 475 -20.83 -19.96 3.26
N ALA A 476 -20.83 -18.64 3.16
CA ALA A 476 -21.95 -17.83 3.63
C ALA A 476 -23.23 -18.09 2.78
N ASP A 477 -24.41 -17.82 3.32
CA ASP A 477 -25.70 -18.29 2.77
C ASP A 477 -26.03 -17.85 1.32
N ASP A 478 -25.45 -16.74 0.89
CA ASP A 478 -25.55 -16.12 -0.43
C ASP A 478 -24.44 -16.57 -1.40
N VAL A 479 -23.43 -17.29 -0.91
CA VAL A 479 -22.31 -17.81 -1.70
C VAL A 479 -22.62 -19.24 -2.17
N LEU A 480 -22.23 -19.53 -3.41
CA LEU A 480 -22.31 -20.84 -4.04
C LEU A 480 -20.89 -21.31 -4.37
N ILE A 481 -20.49 -22.42 -3.74
CA ILE A 481 -19.34 -23.20 -4.16
C ILE A 481 -19.83 -24.25 -5.15
N SER A 482 -19.15 -24.34 -6.28
CA SER A 482 -19.52 -25.17 -7.43
C SER A 482 -18.26 -25.68 -8.14
N ARG A 483 -18.39 -26.67 -9.02
CA ARG A 483 -17.28 -27.08 -9.91
C ARG A 483 -17.06 -25.99 -10.96
N SER A 484 -15.81 -25.67 -11.26
CA SER A 484 -15.48 -24.85 -12.43
C SER A 484 -15.36 -25.71 -13.69
N SER A 485 -15.65 -25.12 -14.86
CA SER A 485 -15.53 -25.80 -16.16
C SER A 485 -14.07 -25.98 -16.62
N ASP A 486 -13.13 -25.23 -16.04
CA ASP A 486 -11.68 -25.32 -16.26
C ASP A 486 -10.94 -26.10 -15.15
N GLY A 487 -11.68 -26.83 -14.31
CA GLY A 487 -11.16 -27.63 -13.20
C GLY A 487 -11.17 -26.87 -11.86
N GLY A 488 -11.22 -27.61 -10.76
CA GLY A 488 -11.31 -27.03 -9.42
C GLY A 488 -12.66 -26.36 -9.11
N LEU A 489 -12.63 -25.37 -8.21
CA LEU A 489 -13.79 -24.70 -7.64
C LEU A 489 -14.10 -23.39 -8.37
N ARG A 490 -15.40 -23.12 -8.53
CA ARG A 490 -15.98 -21.81 -8.79
C ARG A 490 -16.75 -21.37 -7.55
N ILE A 491 -16.33 -20.27 -6.95
CA ILE A 491 -16.98 -19.59 -5.83
C ILE A 491 -17.64 -18.33 -6.38
N GLY A 492 -18.96 -18.22 -6.26
CA GLY A 492 -19.72 -17.10 -6.79
C GLY A 492 -20.99 -16.84 -5.99
N ARG A 493 -21.85 -15.93 -6.44
CA ARG A 493 -23.13 -15.69 -5.78
C ARG A 493 -24.21 -16.70 -6.14
N ARG A 494 -25.11 -17.00 -5.21
CA ARG A 494 -26.37 -17.70 -5.46
C ARG A 494 -27.32 -16.76 -6.21
N LYS A 495 -27.93 -17.25 -7.27
CA LYS A 495 -28.96 -16.50 -8.02
C LYS A 495 -30.12 -16.16 -7.09
N GLY A 496 -30.42 -14.87 -6.95
CA GLY A 496 -31.51 -14.37 -6.11
C GLY A 496 -31.11 -13.87 -4.72
N SER A 497 -29.82 -13.85 -4.36
CA SER A 497 -29.34 -13.11 -3.17
C SER A 497 -29.69 -11.62 -3.28
N SER A 498 -30.30 -11.03 -2.24
CA SER A 498 -30.70 -9.62 -2.25
C SER A 498 -29.54 -8.67 -1.89
N ALA A 499 -29.62 -7.43 -2.37
CA ALA A 499 -28.67 -6.36 -2.02
C ALA A 499 -28.74 -5.90 -0.55
N GLU A 500 -29.75 -6.36 0.21
CA GLU A 500 -29.88 -6.04 1.65
C GLU A 500 -28.83 -6.80 2.48
N LEU A 501 -28.55 -8.06 2.11
CA LEU A 501 -27.49 -8.87 2.73
C LEU A 501 -26.09 -8.26 2.51
N ASP A 502 -25.88 -7.62 1.35
CA ASP A 502 -24.66 -6.89 1.03
C ASP A 502 -24.45 -5.70 1.96
N SER A 503 -25.52 -4.91 2.17
CA SER A 503 -25.48 -3.75 3.07
C SER A 503 -25.16 -4.16 4.50
N GLU A 504 -25.75 -5.24 5.01
CA GLU A 504 -25.46 -5.72 6.36
C GLU A 504 -24.00 -6.18 6.54
N ARG A 505 -23.40 -6.81 5.52
CA ARG A 505 -22.00 -7.24 5.59
C ARG A 505 -21.03 -6.09 5.44
N ALA A 506 -21.27 -5.18 4.51
CA ALA A 506 -20.52 -3.94 4.38
C ALA A 506 -20.49 -3.20 5.73
N ASP A 507 -21.63 -3.11 6.42
CA ASP A 507 -21.75 -2.53 7.76
C ASP A 507 -20.93 -3.27 8.83
N ARG A 508 -20.92 -4.61 8.81
CA ARG A 508 -20.17 -5.42 9.79
C ARG A 508 -18.66 -5.33 9.57
N ALA A 509 -18.20 -5.48 8.34
CA ALA A 509 -16.79 -5.34 7.97
C ALA A 509 -16.29 -3.91 8.25
N SER A 510 -17.11 -2.90 7.96
CA SER A 510 -16.85 -1.49 8.27
C SER A 510 -16.67 -1.20 9.75
N LYS A 511 -17.41 -1.90 10.62
CA LYS A 511 -17.24 -1.81 12.08
C LYS A 511 -16.01 -2.56 12.61
N ALA A 512 -15.58 -3.62 11.93
CA ALA A 512 -14.40 -4.40 12.33
C ALA A 512 -13.08 -3.69 11.96
N ASP A 513 -12.97 -3.24 10.70
CA ASP A 513 -11.73 -2.68 10.15
C ASP A 513 -11.68 -1.14 10.16
N GLY A 514 -12.82 -0.47 10.39
CA GLY A 514 -12.95 0.99 10.37
C GLY A 514 -12.99 1.64 8.98
N TYR A 515 -12.92 0.83 7.92
CA TYR A 515 -12.97 1.22 6.50
C TYR A 515 -14.34 0.93 5.89
N ALA A 516 -14.85 1.77 4.98
CA ALA A 516 -16.02 1.41 4.19
C ALA A 516 -15.72 0.14 3.37
N ALA A 517 -16.54 -0.89 3.53
CA ALA A 517 -16.32 -2.19 2.93
C ALA A 517 -17.22 -2.41 1.72
N LEU A 518 -16.65 -2.98 0.66
CA LEU A 518 -17.41 -3.52 -0.46
C LEU A 518 -17.97 -4.91 -0.09
N PRO A 519 -19.03 -5.39 -0.76
CA PRO A 519 -19.51 -6.76 -0.56
C PRO A 519 -18.41 -7.77 -0.88
N SER A 520 -18.35 -8.89 -0.13
CA SER A 520 -17.31 -9.91 -0.27
C SER A 520 -17.90 -11.31 -0.43
N LEU A 521 -17.11 -12.24 -0.98
CA LEU A 521 -17.41 -13.68 -0.97
C LEU A 521 -16.57 -14.34 0.14
N SER A 522 -17.23 -14.94 1.13
CA SER A 522 -16.56 -15.67 2.22
C SER A 522 -16.84 -17.16 2.12
N PHE A 523 -15.77 -17.95 2.20
CA PHE A 523 -15.78 -19.41 2.16
C PHE A 523 -14.67 -19.97 3.04
N GLU A 524 -14.84 -21.20 3.51
CA GLU A 524 -13.93 -21.81 4.48
C GLU A 524 -13.90 -23.33 4.32
N MET A 525 -12.85 -23.95 4.85
CA MET A 525 -12.76 -25.40 5.01
C MET A 525 -12.18 -25.74 6.38
N THR A 526 -12.54 -26.92 6.89
CA THR A 526 -12.09 -27.42 8.19
C THR A 526 -11.17 -28.62 8.00
N LEU A 527 -10.01 -28.61 8.65
CA LEU A 527 -9.00 -29.67 8.61
C LEU A 527 -8.42 -29.91 10.01
N ASP A 528 -7.99 -31.15 10.26
CA ASP A 528 -7.12 -31.45 11.40
C ASP A 528 -5.67 -31.17 10.99
N LEU A 529 -4.94 -30.42 11.81
CA LEU A 529 -3.55 -30.02 11.57
C LEU A 529 -2.60 -30.83 12.46
N PRO A 530 -1.59 -31.53 11.91
CA PRO A 530 -0.55 -32.14 12.72
C PRO A 530 0.35 -31.07 13.37
N PRO A 531 1.17 -31.41 14.38
CA PRO A 531 2.11 -30.48 15.00
C PRO A 531 3.03 -29.80 13.98
N GLY A 532 3.25 -28.49 14.12
CA GLY A 532 4.18 -27.72 13.30
C GLY A 532 3.56 -26.61 12.42
N ASP A 533 4.24 -26.32 11.31
CA ASP A 533 3.96 -25.21 10.39
C ASP A 533 2.97 -25.61 9.28
N LEU A 534 2.03 -24.72 8.94
CA LEU A 534 1.12 -24.91 7.81
C LEU A 534 1.63 -24.18 6.57
N PHE A 535 1.64 -24.87 5.43
CA PHE A 535 1.90 -24.28 4.12
C PHE A 535 0.79 -24.66 3.13
N VAL A 536 0.11 -23.65 2.59
CA VAL A 536 -0.99 -23.78 1.63
C VAL A 536 -0.57 -23.18 0.29
N THR A 537 -0.71 -23.92 -0.80
CA THR A 537 -0.54 -23.42 -2.18
C THR A 537 -1.82 -23.58 -2.94
N LEU A 538 -2.25 -22.58 -3.71
CA LEU A 538 -3.43 -22.65 -4.58
C LEU A 538 -3.33 -21.67 -5.76
N ASP A 539 -3.90 -22.05 -6.89
CA ASP A 539 -4.03 -21.18 -8.06
C ASP A 539 -5.34 -20.40 -7.96
N VAL A 540 -5.28 -19.07 -8.05
CA VAL A 540 -6.46 -18.18 -7.95
C VAL A 540 -6.62 -17.31 -9.20
N ARG A 541 -7.84 -17.24 -9.75
CA ARG A 541 -8.23 -16.29 -10.82
C ARG A 541 -9.59 -15.68 -10.50
N SER A 542 -9.82 -14.40 -10.76
CA SER A 542 -11.15 -13.79 -10.71
C SER A 542 -11.78 -13.70 -12.10
N GLU A 543 -13.10 -13.79 -12.19
CA GLU A 543 -13.85 -13.43 -13.41
C GLU A 543 -13.77 -11.92 -13.70
N SER A 544 -13.84 -11.09 -12.65
CA SER A 544 -13.89 -9.63 -12.74
C SER A 544 -12.63 -8.97 -12.15
N ALA A 545 -12.34 -7.74 -12.60
CA ALA A 545 -11.54 -6.81 -11.82
C ALA A 545 -12.22 -6.49 -10.47
N ARG A 546 -11.55 -5.72 -9.59
CA ARG A 546 -12.19 -5.19 -8.37
C ARG A 546 -13.47 -4.41 -8.70
N GLU A 547 -14.45 -4.46 -7.81
CA GLU A 547 -15.74 -3.76 -7.99
C GLU A 547 -15.51 -2.28 -8.28
N GLY A 548 -16.22 -1.73 -9.26
CA GLY A 548 -16.00 -0.37 -9.76
C GLY A 548 -14.81 -0.18 -10.73
N PHE A 549 -14.01 -1.20 -11.03
CA PHE A 549 -12.83 -1.13 -11.91
C PHE A 549 -12.97 -1.96 -13.20
N SER A 550 -14.19 -2.13 -13.69
CA SER A 550 -14.50 -2.89 -14.92
C SER A 550 -13.70 -2.40 -16.13
N GLY A 551 -13.11 -3.34 -16.89
CA GLY A 551 -12.26 -3.04 -18.05
C GLY A 551 -10.84 -2.57 -17.71
N THR A 552 -10.38 -2.81 -16.48
CA THR A 552 -8.99 -2.54 -16.05
C THR A 552 -8.34 -3.80 -15.49
N GLU A 553 -7.04 -3.75 -15.22
CA GLU A 553 -6.27 -4.88 -14.68
C GLU A 553 -6.19 -4.89 -13.14
N VAL A 554 -6.99 -4.04 -12.47
CA VAL A 554 -7.00 -3.93 -11.01
C VAL A 554 -7.46 -5.25 -10.38
N PRO A 555 -6.59 -5.92 -9.60
CA PRO A 555 -6.93 -7.20 -8.99
C PRO A 555 -7.88 -7.01 -7.81
N ARG A 556 -8.54 -8.09 -7.45
CA ARG A 556 -9.25 -8.27 -6.18
C ARG A 556 -8.30 -8.76 -5.11
N LEU A 557 -8.53 -8.39 -3.87
CA LEU A 557 -7.75 -8.85 -2.71
C LEU A 557 -8.49 -10.00 -2.04
N MET A 558 -7.79 -11.13 -1.87
CA MET A 558 -8.29 -12.29 -1.12
C MET A 558 -7.47 -12.47 0.16
N THR A 559 -8.10 -12.28 1.32
CA THR A 559 -7.49 -12.55 2.63
C THR A 559 -7.55 -14.04 2.96
N PHE A 560 -6.68 -14.44 3.88
CA PHE A 560 -6.63 -15.78 4.48
C PHE A 560 -6.54 -15.65 6.00
N ASP A 561 -7.37 -16.40 6.72
CA ASP A 561 -7.40 -16.47 8.19
C ASP A 561 -7.38 -17.93 8.66
N LEU A 562 -6.72 -18.18 9.79
CA LEU A 562 -6.63 -19.49 10.44
C LEU A 562 -7.15 -19.38 11.88
N ALA A 563 -8.25 -20.06 12.18
CA ALA A 563 -8.93 -19.91 13.46
C ALA A 563 -8.03 -20.28 14.67
N GLY A 564 -7.97 -19.38 15.65
CA GLY A 564 -7.15 -19.54 16.86
C GLY A 564 -5.64 -19.43 16.62
N HIS A 565 -5.20 -18.96 15.45
CA HIS A 565 -3.78 -18.73 15.19
C HIS A 565 -3.24 -17.47 15.91
N TYR A 566 -4.06 -16.42 16.00
CA TYR A 566 -3.72 -15.14 16.64
C TYR A 566 -3.46 -15.24 18.16
N ASP A 567 -3.93 -16.30 18.80
CA ASP A 567 -3.72 -16.58 20.22
C ASP A 567 -2.30 -17.10 20.51
N ASP A 568 -1.53 -17.49 19.48
CA ASP A 568 -0.12 -17.90 19.66
C ASP A 568 0.76 -16.66 19.97
N PRO A 569 1.40 -16.57 21.16
CA PRO A 569 2.22 -15.42 21.54
C PRO A 569 3.50 -15.27 20.69
N GLN A 570 3.92 -16.31 19.95
CA GLN A 570 5.05 -16.25 19.02
C GLN A 570 4.69 -15.48 17.74
N VAL A 571 3.39 -15.41 17.40
CA VAL A 571 2.87 -14.69 16.23
C VAL A 571 2.12 -13.42 16.64
N GLY A 572 1.11 -13.57 17.50
CA GLY A 572 0.27 -12.49 18.00
C GLY A 572 -0.59 -11.80 16.92
N PRO A 573 -1.32 -10.73 17.29
CA PRO A 573 -2.34 -10.11 16.43
C PRO A 573 -1.77 -9.33 15.23
N ARG A 574 -0.45 -9.31 15.01
CA ARG A 574 0.16 -8.72 13.80
C ARG A 574 0.38 -9.74 12.68
N GLY A 575 0.19 -11.04 12.94
CA GLY A 575 0.18 -12.08 11.90
C GLY A 575 -1.11 -12.13 11.07
N LEU A 576 -2.11 -11.29 11.37
CA LEU A 576 -3.47 -11.34 10.78
C LEU A 576 -3.55 -10.90 9.31
N ASP A 577 -2.59 -10.08 8.86
CA ASP A 577 -2.67 -9.43 7.55
C ASP A 577 -2.04 -10.30 6.44
N ILE A 578 -2.58 -11.51 6.22
CA ILE A 578 -2.17 -12.41 5.13
C ILE A 578 -3.20 -12.33 3.99
N TRP A 579 -2.73 -12.06 2.77
CA TRP A 579 -3.57 -12.03 1.57
C TRP A 579 -2.81 -12.42 0.30
N THR A 580 -3.56 -12.57 -0.78
CA THR A 580 -3.09 -12.64 -2.16
C THR A 580 -3.93 -11.73 -3.06
N LEU A 581 -3.52 -11.60 -4.32
CA LEU A 581 -4.20 -10.82 -5.35
C LEU A 581 -4.75 -11.76 -6.44
N ALA A 582 -5.97 -11.48 -6.90
CA ALA A 582 -6.70 -12.28 -7.89
C ALA A 582 -7.19 -11.38 -9.03
N GLY A 583 -6.60 -11.53 -10.22
CA GLY A 583 -6.98 -10.76 -11.41
C GLY A 583 -7.72 -11.58 -12.46
N GLN A 584 -8.06 -10.92 -13.57
CA GLN A 584 -8.79 -11.51 -14.69
C GLN A 584 -7.90 -12.28 -15.68
N ARG A 585 -6.62 -11.87 -15.83
CA ARG A 585 -5.79 -12.29 -16.96
C ARG A 585 -5.52 -13.79 -16.97
N ASP A 586 -5.05 -14.34 -15.85
CA ASP A 586 -4.78 -15.76 -15.68
C ASP A 586 -4.81 -16.13 -14.19
N TYR A 587 -4.66 -17.42 -13.90
CA TYR A 587 -4.42 -17.93 -12.57
C TYR A 587 -3.08 -17.45 -12.01
N PHE A 588 -3.10 -16.99 -10.77
CA PHE A 588 -1.93 -16.69 -9.96
C PHE A 588 -1.69 -17.81 -8.96
N ALA A 589 -0.49 -18.41 -8.97
CA ALA A 589 -0.06 -19.34 -7.93
C ALA A 589 0.19 -18.54 -6.63
N SER A 590 -0.69 -18.73 -5.64
CA SER A 590 -0.63 -18.08 -4.34
C SER A 590 -0.15 -19.06 -3.27
N GLU A 591 0.60 -18.55 -2.30
CA GLU A 591 1.04 -19.31 -1.14
C GLU A 591 0.65 -18.64 0.19
N PHE A 592 0.40 -19.46 1.22
CA PHE A 592 0.10 -19.02 2.57
C PHE A 592 0.88 -19.88 3.57
N TYR A 593 1.76 -19.24 4.32
CA TYR A 593 2.63 -19.87 5.31
C TYR A 593 2.29 -19.36 6.70
N VAL A 594 2.05 -20.30 7.62
CA VAL A 594 1.60 -20.02 8.98
C VAL A 594 2.48 -20.81 9.95
N ARG A 595 3.34 -20.09 10.67
CA ARG A 595 4.24 -20.63 11.69
C ARG A 595 3.44 -21.31 12.81
N ASN A 596 3.84 -22.50 13.26
CA ASN A 596 3.24 -23.19 14.41
C ASN A 596 1.70 -23.35 14.36
N ALA A 597 1.13 -23.43 13.16
CA ALA A 597 -0.31 -23.53 12.93
C ALA A 597 -0.98 -24.71 13.66
N GLY A 598 -0.28 -25.86 13.73
CA GLY A 598 -0.73 -27.04 14.47
C GLY A 598 -0.36 -27.04 15.96
N GLY A 599 0.41 -26.06 16.44
CA GLY A 599 0.99 -26.11 17.80
C GLY A 599 1.94 -27.30 18.01
N ASP A 600 2.24 -27.59 19.28
CA ASP A 600 3.15 -28.68 19.68
C ASP A 600 2.50 -30.07 19.64
N GLU A 601 1.18 -30.17 19.80
CA GLU A 601 0.43 -31.44 19.91
C GLU A 601 -0.47 -31.75 18.70
N GLY A 602 -0.60 -30.81 17.76
CA GLY A 602 -1.63 -30.84 16.72
C GLY A 602 -2.90 -30.09 17.16
N ARG A 603 -3.80 -29.84 16.20
CA ARG A 603 -5.10 -29.19 16.44
C ARG A 603 -6.16 -29.83 15.56
N ASP A 604 -7.24 -30.31 16.17
CA ASP A 604 -8.40 -30.84 15.46
C ASP A 604 -9.34 -29.71 15.03
N ASN A 605 -10.06 -29.92 13.92
CA ASN A 605 -11.12 -29.04 13.41
C ASN A 605 -10.69 -27.57 13.21
N VAL A 606 -9.47 -27.32 12.76
CA VAL A 606 -8.98 -25.98 12.44
C VAL A 606 -9.65 -25.48 11.16
N ARG A 607 -10.25 -24.30 11.26
CA ARG A 607 -10.93 -23.61 10.16
C ARG A 607 -9.95 -22.70 9.43
N MET A 608 -9.77 -22.95 8.13
CA MET A 608 -9.14 -22.02 7.19
C MET A 608 -10.23 -21.23 6.49
N ARG A 609 -10.24 -19.91 6.65
CA ARG A 609 -11.21 -19.01 6.03
C ARG A 609 -10.54 -18.16 4.96
N PHE A 610 -11.24 -17.98 3.85
CA PHE A 610 -10.89 -17.07 2.77
C PHE A 610 -12.00 -16.04 2.59
N GLU A 611 -11.63 -14.80 2.29
CA GLU A 611 -12.57 -13.75 1.93
C GLU A 611 -12.00 -12.90 0.80
N ILE A 612 -12.76 -12.75 -0.30
CA ILE A 612 -12.37 -11.94 -1.45
C ILE A 612 -13.32 -10.75 -1.61
N ASP A 613 -12.78 -9.57 -1.86
CA ASP A 613 -13.58 -8.36 -2.09
C ASP A 613 -14.36 -8.40 -3.42
N GLY A 614 -15.47 -7.68 -3.51
CA GLY A 614 -16.32 -7.62 -4.70
C GLY A 614 -17.23 -8.86 -4.93
N PRO A 615 -18.24 -8.74 -5.82
CA PRO A 615 -19.28 -9.75 -6.01
C PRO A 615 -19.01 -10.78 -7.12
N GLY A 616 -18.03 -10.54 -8.00
CA GLY A 616 -17.77 -11.39 -9.18
C GLY A 616 -17.26 -12.79 -8.83
N ASP A 617 -17.32 -13.73 -9.77
CA ASP A 617 -16.87 -15.09 -9.52
C ASP A 617 -15.36 -15.17 -9.25
N LEU A 618 -14.97 -16.14 -8.42
CA LEU A 618 -13.61 -16.54 -8.10
C LEU A 618 -13.42 -18.01 -8.50
N TYR A 619 -12.27 -18.33 -9.10
CA TYR A 619 -11.89 -19.68 -9.49
C TYR A 619 -10.64 -20.12 -8.74
N LEU A 620 -10.69 -21.30 -8.12
CA LEU A 620 -9.58 -21.91 -7.39
C LEU A 620 -9.27 -23.29 -7.95
N LYS A 621 -7.99 -23.61 -8.13
CA LYS A 621 -7.54 -24.98 -8.47
C LYS A 621 -6.20 -25.27 -7.80
N ASN A 622 -5.70 -26.50 -7.96
CA ASN A 622 -4.37 -26.92 -7.50
C ASN A 622 -4.09 -26.67 -6.00
N LEU A 623 -5.14 -26.62 -5.17
CA LEU A 623 -5.00 -26.43 -3.72
C LEU A 623 -4.29 -27.64 -3.08
N VAL A 624 -3.18 -27.36 -2.41
CA VAL A 624 -2.45 -28.34 -1.59
C VAL A 624 -2.10 -27.72 -0.25
N VAL A 625 -2.43 -28.43 0.82
CA VAL A 625 -2.16 -28.08 2.21
C VAL A 625 -1.12 -29.05 2.75
N ARG A 626 -0.05 -28.53 3.34
CA ARG A 626 1.08 -29.31 3.85
C ARG A 626 1.42 -28.92 5.28
N ASN A 627 1.88 -29.87 6.07
CA ASN A 627 2.60 -29.60 7.32
C ASN A 627 4.08 -29.45 6.95
N ALA A 628 4.54 -28.24 6.71
CA ALA A 628 5.87 -27.98 6.17
C ALA A 628 6.38 -26.59 6.51
N SER A 629 7.59 -26.53 7.04
CA SER A 629 8.37 -25.29 7.12
C SER A 629 8.81 -24.86 5.72
N VAL A 630 8.68 -23.57 5.45
CA VAL A 630 9.08 -22.95 4.17
C VAL A 630 10.58 -22.69 4.16
N PHE A 631 11.19 -22.87 2.99
CA PHE A 631 12.54 -22.38 2.66
C PHE A 631 12.47 -21.81 1.25
N TYR A 632 12.78 -20.52 1.11
CA TYR A 632 12.94 -19.92 -0.22
C TYR A 632 14.41 -19.96 -0.60
N ALA A 633 14.70 -20.35 -1.83
CA ALA A 633 16.05 -20.25 -2.37
C ALA A 633 16.01 -19.76 -3.82
N ARG A 634 17.06 -19.06 -4.26
CA ARG A 634 17.20 -18.64 -5.65
C ARG A 634 18.65 -18.71 -6.10
N GLU A 635 18.81 -19.19 -7.33
CA GLU A 635 20.08 -19.31 -8.01
C GLU A 635 20.41 -18.07 -8.84
N PHE A 636 21.68 -17.65 -8.79
CA PHE A 636 22.24 -16.58 -9.59
C PHE A 636 23.53 -17.05 -10.28
N GLU A 637 24.02 -16.26 -11.23
CA GLU A 637 25.21 -16.57 -12.03
C GLU A 637 26.46 -16.82 -11.15
N HIS A 638 26.60 -16.07 -10.06
CA HIS A 638 27.77 -16.10 -9.17
C HIS A 638 27.44 -16.52 -7.72
N GLY A 639 26.21 -16.96 -7.46
CA GLY A 639 25.82 -17.31 -6.10
C GLY A 639 24.47 -18.00 -5.94
N VAL A 640 24.12 -18.25 -4.68
CA VAL A 640 22.81 -18.73 -4.24
C VAL A 640 22.39 -17.92 -3.02
N VAL A 641 21.12 -17.55 -2.97
CA VAL A 641 20.50 -16.93 -1.78
C VAL A 641 19.50 -17.92 -1.19
N VAL A 642 19.51 -18.06 0.14
CA VAL A 642 18.59 -18.95 0.88
C VAL A 642 17.96 -18.20 2.05
N VAL A 643 16.68 -18.46 2.31
CA VAL A 643 15.87 -17.84 3.36
C VAL A 643 15.11 -18.91 4.12
N ASN A 644 15.19 -18.88 5.46
CA ASN A 644 14.39 -19.72 6.36
C ASN A 644 13.40 -18.83 7.16
N PRO A 645 12.13 -18.73 6.75
CA PRO A 645 11.10 -18.02 7.50
C PRO A 645 10.59 -18.76 8.74
N SER A 646 10.97 -20.01 8.98
CA SER A 646 10.49 -20.77 10.14
C SER A 646 11.12 -20.33 11.46
N LEU A 647 10.44 -20.68 12.55
CA LEU A 647 10.94 -20.55 13.91
C LEU A 647 11.90 -21.70 14.29
N GLN A 648 12.00 -22.73 13.44
CA GLN A 648 12.93 -23.86 13.60
C GLN A 648 14.10 -23.79 12.59
N PRO A 649 15.30 -24.27 12.96
CA PRO A 649 16.37 -24.45 12.00
C PRO A 649 16.01 -25.58 11.03
N GLY A 650 16.48 -25.50 9.78
CA GLY A 650 16.41 -26.61 8.83
C GLY A 650 17.65 -26.70 7.98
N ALA A 651 17.61 -27.58 6.97
CA ALA A 651 18.72 -27.82 6.07
C ALA A 651 18.27 -27.85 4.60
N ILE A 652 19.12 -27.35 3.70
CA ILE A 652 18.92 -27.37 2.24
C ILE A 652 20.05 -28.18 1.57
N ASN A 653 19.69 -28.93 0.52
CA ASN A 653 20.64 -29.62 -0.34
C ASN A 653 20.94 -28.76 -1.59
N LEU A 654 21.99 -27.94 -1.52
CA LEU A 654 22.39 -27.07 -2.63
C LEU A 654 22.78 -27.87 -3.89
N ILE A 655 23.35 -29.07 -3.72
CA ILE A 655 23.77 -29.91 -4.87
C ILE A 655 22.55 -30.42 -5.64
N GLU A 656 21.50 -30.81 -4.93
CA GLU A 656 20.25 -31.32 -5.53
C GLU A 656 19.45 -30.22 -6.24
N HIS A 657 19.44 -29.00 -5.69
CA HIS A 657 18.66 -27.89 -6.28
C HIS A 657 19.42 -27.06 -7.31
N PHE A 658 20.74 -26.87 -7.15
CA PHE A 658 21.55 -25.92 -7.93
C PHE A 658 22.84 -26.54 -8.50
N GLY A 659 22.99 -27.87 -8.41
CA GLY A 659 24.15 -28.57 -8.95
C GLY A 659 25.42 -28.47 -8.10
N GLN A 660 26.46 -29.16 -8.57
CA GLN A 660 27.73 -29.25 -7.87
C GLN A 660 28.64 -28.06 -8.22
N HIS A 661 28.83 -27.18 -7.24
CA HIS A 661 29.73 -26.02 -7.29
C HIS A 661 30.58 -25.96 -6.01
N ASP A 662 31.69 -25.22 -6.07
CA ASP A 662 32.46 -24.85 -4.88
C ASP A 662 31.77 -23.66 -4.19
N TYR A 663 30.93 -23.98 -3.21
CA TYR A 663 30.16 -22.99 -2.45
C TYR A 663 30.97 -22.40 -1.30
N ALA A 664 30.94 -21.07 -1.14
CA ALA A 664 31.59 -20.38 -0.02
C ALA A 664 30.68 -19.32 0.61
N ALA A 665 30.80 -19.13 1.93
CA ALA A 665 30.27 -17.93 2.56
C ALA A 665 31.09 -16.70 2.11
N ILE A 666 30.42 -15.56 1.93
CA ILE A 666 31.13 -14.26 1.79
C ILE A 666 31.86 -13.91 3.09
N ARG A 667 32.76 -12.91 3.04
CA ARG A 667 33.58 -12.51 4.19
C ARG A 667 33.16 -11.16 4.76
N SER A 668 32.64 -11.13 5.98
CA SER A 668 32.32 -9.90 6.72
C SER A 668 33.58 -9.19 7.24
N SER A 669 33.47 -7.88 7.46
CA SER A 669 34.49 -7.13 8.20
C SER A 669 34.42 -7.34 9.72
N ASP A 670 33.27 -7.79 10.25
CA ASP A 670 33.14 -8.16 11.67
C ASP A 670 33.62 -9.61 11.88
N PRO A 671 34.74 -9.83 12.59
CA PRO A 671 35.26 -11.18 12.83
C PRO A 671 34.36 -12.02 13.76
N ARG A 672 33.26 -11.46 14.28
CA ARG A 672 32.24 -12.16 15.07
C ARG A 672 31.08 -12.68 14.23
N ASP A 673 30.96 -12.28 12.96
CA ASP A 673 29.94 -12.85 12.07
C ASP A 673 30.31 -14.28 11.69
N SER A 674 29.71 -15.24 12.40
CA SER A 674 29.92 -16.67 12.17
C SER A 674 29.31 -17.16 10.86
N VAL A 675 28.39 -16.41 10.25
CA VAL A 675 27.74 -16.74 8.98
C VAL A 675 28.64 -16.32 7.83
N ASN A 676 29.04 -15.04 7.79
CA ASN A 676 29.84 -14.46 6.72
C ASN A 676 31.34 -14.55 7.05
N ASN A 677 31.83 -15.79 7.17
CA ASN A 677 33.18 -16.09 7.65
C ASN A 677 34.23 -16.28 6.53
N GLY A 678 33.84 -16.21 5.25
CA GLY A 678 34.74 -16.42 4.10
C GLY A 678 35.19 -17.86 3.86
N LEU A 679 34.61 -18.86 4.56
CA LEU A 679 34.99 -20.27 4.43
C LEU A 679 34.11 -21.00 3.40
N ALA A 680 34.68 -22.07 2.82
CA ALA A 680 33.94 -23.03 2.02
C ALA A 680 32.81 -23.69 2.84
N ILE A 681 31.65 -23.89 2.22
CA ILE A 681 30.51 -24.57 2.83
C ILE A 681 30.84 -26.05 2.96
N ALA A 682 31.15 -26.49 4.18
CA ALA A 682 31.69 -27.83 4.44
C ALA A 682 30.74 -29.01 4.10
N ASN A 683 29.42 -28.76 4.05
CA ASN A 683 28.42 -29.74 3.64
C ASN A 683 27.29 -29.07 2.84
N PRO A 684 27.46 -28.83 1.53
CA PRO A 684 26.43 -28.21 0.70
C PRO A 684 25.22 -29.12 0.48
N ALA A 685 25.33 -30.43 0.76
CA ALA A 685 24.21 -31.37 0.68
C ALA A 685 23.25 -31.30 1.89
N ALA A 686 23.65 -30.62 2.98
CA ALA A 686 22.80 -30.37 4.14
C ALA A 686 23.21 -29.05 4.83
N LEU A 687 23.20 -27.95 4.08
CA LEU A 687 23.51 -26.63 4.60
C LEU A 687 22.44 -26.22 5.62
N LYS A 688 22.84 -26.07 6.89
CA LYS A 688 21.96 -25.60 7.97
C LYS A 688 21.65 -24.12 7.83
N VAL A 689 20.37 -23.74 7.98
CA VAL A 689 19.91 -22.35 8.03
C VAL A 689 19.14 -22.12 9.33
N GLU A 690 19.57 -21.13 10.11
CA GLU A 690 18.96 -20.80 11.41
C GLU A 690 17.56 -20.16 11.27
N PRO A 691 16.74 -20.17 12.34
CA PRO A 691 15.41 -19.56 12.34
C PRO A 691 15.39 -18.08 11.95
N VAL A 692 14.43 -17.70 11.12
CA VAL A 692 14.20 -16.32 10.64
C VAL A 692 15.52 -15.66 10.18
N SER A 693 16.24 -16.36 9.31
CA SER A 693 17.56 -15.95 8.77
C SER A 693 17.63 -16.08 7.25
N GLY A 694 18.42 -15.20 6.63
CA GLY A 694 18.88 -15.33 5.25
C GLY A 694 20.35 -15.76 5.19
N LEU A 695 20.80 -16.25 4.04
CA LEU A 695 22.18 -16.55 3.68
C LEU A 695 22.48 -16.08 2.26
N PHE A 696 23.67 -15.51 2.07
CA PHE A 696 24.24 -15.20 0.75
C PHE A 696 25.50 -16.04 0.54
N ILE A 697 25.51 -16.81 -0.55
CA ILE A 697 26.52 -17.85 -0.80
C ILE A 697 27.13 -17.58 -2.16
N SER A 698 28.46 -17.50 -2.22
CA SER A 698 29.21 -17.39 -3.46
C SER A 698 29.38 -18.76 -4.12
N LYS A 699 29.32 -18.80 -5.45
CA LYS A 699 29.80 -19.91 -6.28
C LYS A 699 31.20 -19.54 -6.78
N GLN A 700 32.15 -20.46 -6.67
CA GLN A 700 33.51 -20.34 -7.22
C GLN A 700 33.71 -21.24 -8.45
#